data_AF-A0A1Q4VSW3-F1
#
_entry.id   AF-A0A1Q4VSW3-F1
#
_cell.length_a   1.000
_cell.length_b   1.000
_cell.length_c   1.000
_cell.angle_alpha   90.00
_cell.angle_beta   90.00
_cell.angle_gamma   90.00
#
_symmetry.space_group_name_H-M   'P 1'
#
loop_
_entity.id
_entity.type
_entity.pdbx_description
1 polymer ?
#
loop_
_entity_poly.entity_id
_entity_poly.type
_entity_poly.pdbx_seq_one_letter_code
_entity_poly.pdbx_strand_id
1 'polypeptide(L)'
;MGGAPPEVRSKLCGSGGRSAVVVSRAGQAGEVGSVFRCELAAHLAVHGLRGRPVSGLDVPAGAWPVRLDFETSDPTDDIRVTFSDGRLAYVSAKRKIDRGRPLEETLAGWVEQVPTLGPDDLLVIAGEELVGPVKNLDRALRRHRAGLGMETGDETRALALLTDRLPSRVRGLVLDRARVLHLPASTGPALHRDLLAALMDLVVADTQGHRAVSTLADVFHRQAGEALGSSAEDWVAALTASGVTVLPDQGGPVAMRLASRRNAVDAYRTRLTAEAGRIDLSLLADDLPPLVVDDLVGGLRIEVEGKHSSSFLLQYLRRWRRMLIVGQPGSGKSVAVREIAAHCASHADAPAPVPVSLPRLLKRQPGRLTLDSLVDDAVADTVPDADRGPLAAYLHEEIGQGRVLLLCDGLDECGARVPWVAQQLKEVLASLHPSCGFVVTTRTNAQGAAARLGLPRVELAAPQDLNATVDSILVACAEARVPGPDRAAFLATRRAWIKDAKKAHSHLLAVPLLAALLALVCANAPDAALPRGRAALLHRAVEQSVHRWERLRGTLDPARPWAPALTTGMLLDGFVTLGRLLAGEATPPAGRALESLNSMLRDPLRWAMPPAAAGELAEHVLRFWDEHVAVFVVNGAGELTSRSKVFAEIATAMWARSCGAEELRDWLRHALVHTDSDGAIALAAGLDSRTAEALLDVGETQREATLMVADLAARGVVTLSDGELGRALDQLANGALGALAGEPVLPRGPGKPPGFLPALWDKARGAGPWPFVEAACLLALPSTSRRRRTDLVELSELDDTAESIARTLCALTDARTDASPLSRAEIDALRQLLALPLPQDSGMVQQGRGSWKMVGGGRLTPGLEQVALGAAEHLGELPDDAGEYVFALAMHTSGHVAERIYAVLARGGFDTSRRWGNITAKLRDWASGAWDDRAAFLSDLVSLHGPCPEPPGGDFWSLTALGDLLAATGYSDSPANEIDRAFAHDSTAERRAWLDATADAYGIDKAAVAAQARHLQQVTAPDSPLDGWLVAGTPPPVKPSPLPDVGQILTDAQQTAMLACLEADSSWMAWSAANLLINLEGGRVPWDGEELFDRDMTPWPRHRASLFYAIAVMTSGDRRPSLLARAASSESADHRLAARMLISAVPCLDPNGSIMEALRRDADLSVRPKDAYQATPLPTHWSCRHCRTVQAFDIEDCPGCDDGVRPRP
;
A
#
# COMPACT_ATOMS: atom_id res chain seq x y z
N MET A 1 -8.63 62.75 -5.28
CA MET A 1 -7.86 62.56 -4.02
C MET A 1 -7.74 61.06 -3.85
N GLY A 2 -6.66 60.40 -4.25
CA GLY A 2 -5.27 60.57 -3.80
C GLY A 2 -5.04 59.49 -2.73
N GLY A 3 -4.02 58.65 -2.72
CA GLY A 3 -2.83 58.44 -3.54
C GLY A 3 -2.09 57.26 -2.86
N ALA A 4 -1.51 56.35 -3.64
CA ALA A 4 -0.70 55.25 -3.11
C ALA A 4 0.76 55.72 -2.90
N PRO A 5 1.45 55.35 -1.80
CA PRO A 5 2.86 55.66 -1.61
C PRO A 5 3.79 54.58 -2.21
N PRO A 6 5.07 54.93 -2.49
CA PRO A 6 5.97 54.14 -3.33
C PRO A 6 6.99 53.29 -2.55
N GLU A 7 7.49 52.25 -3.24
CA GLU A 7 8.59 51.38 -2.83
C GLU A 7 9.92 52.14 -2.69
N VAL A 8 10.63 51.85 -1.59
CA VAL A 8 11.97 52.34 -1.29
C VAL A 8 13.01 51.35 -1.83
N ARG A 9 13.82 51.80 -2.78
CA ARG A 9 15.09 51.15 -3.17
C ARG A 9 16.21 51.65 -2.26
N SER A 10 16.92 50.74 -1.57
CA SER A 10 18.21 51.02 -0.94
C SER A 10 19.34 50.26 -1.63
N LYS A 11 20.33 51.01 -2.14
CA LYS A 11 21.66 50.55 -2.56
C LYS A 11 22.53 50.30 -1.32
N LEU A 12 23.37 49.27 -1.34
CA LEU A 12 24.66 49.22 -0.64
C LEU A 12 25.69 48.40 -1.44
N CYS A 13 26.94 48.85 -1.41
CA CYS A 13 28.10 48.43 -2.20
C CYS A 13 29.06 47.49 -1.44
N GLY A 14 29.84 46.70 -2.19
CA GLY A 14 31.19 46.15 -1.85
C GLY A 14 31.19 44.80 -1.11
N SER A 15 32.06 43.81 -1.33
CA SER A 15 33.34 43.71 -2.05
C SER A 15 33.84 42.23 -2.01
N GLY A 16 34.69 41.79 -2.97
CA GLY A 16 35.75 40.79 -2.67
C GLY A 16 35.69 39.38 -3.30
N GLY A 17 36.10 39.27 -4.57
CA GLY A 17 37.04 38.28 -5.12
C GLY A 17 36.95 36.76 -4.85
N ARG A 18 36.64 35.99 -5.90
CA ARG A 18 37.57 35.05 -6.59
C ARG A 18 36.90 34.55 -7.88
N SER A 19 37.43 34.99 -9.02
CA SER A 19 36.94 34.65 -10.36
C SER A 19 37.30 33.19 -10.67
N ALA A 20 36.32 32.29 -10.57
CA ALA A 20 36.35 31.06 -11.33
C ALA A 20 36.02 31.43 -12.77
N VAL A 21 36.90 31.06 -13.70
CA VAL A 21 36.66 31.23 -15.15
C VAL A 21 35.50 30.32 -15.53
N VAL A 22 34.28 30.86 -15.45
CA VAL A 22 33.13 30.35 -16.16
C VAL A 22 33.38 30.70 -17.62
N VAL A 23 33.71 29.70 -18.44
CA VAL A 23 33.69 29.84 -19.89
C VAL A 23 32.24 30.15 -20.26
N SER A 24 31.95 31.41 -20.56
CA SER A 24 30.65 31.83 -21.05
C SER A 24 30.41 31.16 -22.41
N ARG A 25 29.52 30.17 -22.48
CA ARG A 25 28.84 29.75 -23.71
C ARG A 25 27.89 30.88 -24.14
N ALA A 26 28.45 31.97 -24.66
CA ALA A 26 27.70 33.10 -25.18
C ALA A 26 27.59 32.94 -26.70
N GLY A 27 26.42 32.50 -27.18
CA GLY A 27 26.14 32.35 -28.60
C GLY A 27 24.88 31.54 -28.90
N GLN A 28 23.78 31.73 -28.16
CA GLN A 28 22.54 30.99 -28.40
C GLN A 28 21.34 31.93 -28.47
N ALA A 29 20.46 31.65 -29.44
CA ALA A 29 19.14 32.24 -29.72
C ALA A 29 18.98 33.40 -30.74
N GLY A 30 20.04 34.06 -31.25
CA GLY A 30 19.86 35.23 -32.16
C GLY A 30 20.61 35.20 -33.50
N GLU A 31 21.51 34.24 -33.71
CA GLU A 31 22.40 34.26 -34.88
C GLU A 31 21.81 33.53 -36.08
N VAL A 32 22.05 34.04 -37.28
CA VAL A 32 21.53 33.44 -38.54
C VAL A 32 22.00 32.00 -38.76
N GLY A 33 23.07 31.56 -38.07
CA GLY A 33 23.51 30.16 -38.04
C GLY A 33 22.57 29.21 -37.29
N SER A 34 21.89 29.66 -36.23
CA SER A 34 20.95 28.83 -35.47
C SER A 34 19.71 28.49 -36.29
N VAL A 35 19.24 29.42 -37.12
CA VAL A 35 18.11 29.22 -38.04
C VAL A 35 18.43 28.11 -39.05
N PHE A 36 19.61 28.13 -39.67
CA PHE A 36 20.02 27.06 -40.60
C PHE A 36 20.07 25.68 -39.92
N ARG A 37 20.57 25.61 -38.68
CA ARG A 37 20.61 24.36 -37.92
C ARG A 37 19.20 23.79 -37.67
N CYS A 38 18.23 24.66 -37.35
CA CYS A 38 16.84 24.26 -37.16
C CYS A 38 16.20 23.74 -38.47
N GLU A 39 16.45 24.41 -39.59
CA GLU A 39 15.97 23.96 -40.91
C GLU A 39 16.59 22.63 -41.33
N LEU A 40 17.89 22.46 -41.07
CA LEU A 40 18.58 21.18 -41.29
C LEU A 40 17.99 20.06 -40.43
N ALA A 41 17.72 20.33 -39.15
CA ALA A 41 17.06 19.36 -38.28
C ALA A 41 15.64 19.01 -38.77
N ALA A 42 14.86 19.99 -39.19
CA ALA A 42 13.54 19.77 -39.78
C ALA A 42 13.63 18.91 -41.06
N HIS A 43 14.61 19.16 -41.93
CA HIS A 43 14.87 18.34 -43.10
C HIS A 43 15.16 16.87 -42.72
N LEU A 44 16.07 16.65 -41.78
CA LEU A 44 16.42 15.30 -41.30
C LEU A 44 15.21 14.60 -40.67
N ALA A 45 14.44 15.31 -39.84
CA ALA A 45 13.27 14.78 -39.17
C ALA A 45 12.14 14.41 -40.15
N VAL A 46 11.87 15.23 -41.17
CA VAL A 46 10.87 14.91 -42.22
C VAL A 46 11.25 13.65 -42.98
N HIS A 47 12.53 13.45 -43.31
CA HIS A 47 13.01 12.21 -43.91
C HIS A 47 12.83 11.00 -42.96
N GLY A 48 13.14 11.18 -41.68
CA GLY A 48 12.91 10.18 -40.64
C GLY A 48 11.45 9.77 -40.49
N LEU A 49 10.55 10.75 -40.38
CA LEU A 49 9.09 10.57 -40.30
C LEU A 49 8.52 9.91 -41.55
N ARG A 50 9.12 10.14 -42.72
CA ARG A 50 8.78 9.46 -43.97
C ARG A 50 9.38 8.07 -44.11
N GLY A 51 10.25 7.64 -43.19
CA GLY A 51 10.99 6.39 -43.30
C GLY A 51 11.86 6.33 -44.55
N ARG A 52 12.46 7.47 -44.93
CA ARG A 52 13.27 7.60 -46.15
C ARG A 52 14.72 7.94 -45.80
N PRO A 53 15.69 7.40 -46.57
CA PRO A 53 17.07 7.84 -46.46
C PRO A 53 17.18 9.33 -46.80
N VAL A 54 18.15 10.00 -46.18
CA VAL A 54 18.45 11.40 -46.46
C VAL A 54 19.29 11.46 -47.74
N SER A 55 18.76 12.13 -48.77
CA SER A 55 19.45 12.30 -50.04
C SER A 55 20.79 13.02 -49.83
N GLY A 56 21.88 12.42 -50.30
CA GLY A 56 23.24 12.98 -50.21
C GLY A 56 24.09 12.45 -49.05
N LEU A 57 23.53 11.66 -48.12
CA LEU A 57 24.33 10.98 -47.09
C LEU A 57 24.80 9.57 -47.51
N ASP A 58 24.35 9.07 -48.67
CA ASP A 58 24.66 7.73 -49.18
C ASP A 58 24.36 6.61 -48.17
N VAL A 59 23.30 6.77 -47.36
CA VAL A 59 22.85 5.74 -46.41
C VAL A 59 22.05 4.64 -47.15
N PRO A 60 22.15 3.37 -46.74
CA PRO A 60 21.42 2.26 -47.37
C PRO A 60 19.90 2.46 -47.36
N ALA A 61 19.22 1.83 -48.31
CA ALA A 61 17.77 1.70 -48.25
C ALA A 61 17.38 0.97 -46.95
N GLY A 62 16.47 1.55 -46.17
CA GLY A 62 16.11 1.05 -44.83
C GLY A 62 16.74 1.81 -43.66
N ALA A 63 17.73 2.67 -43.93
CA ALA A 63 18.33 3.56 -42.93
C ALA A 63 17.76 4.98 -43.06
N TRP A 64 17.05 5.44 -42.02
CA TRP A 64 16.50 6.80 -41.94
C TRP A 64 16.72 7.38 -40.54
N PRO A 65 16.72 8.73 -40.38
CA PRO A 65 16.87 9.35 -39.07
C PRO A 65 15.76 8.92 -38.09
N VAL A 66 16.15 8.53 -36.87
CA VAL A 66 15.21 8.17 -35.80
C VAL A 66 15.40 9.02 -34.53
N ARG A 67 16.57 9.68 -34.38
CA ARG A 67 16.86 10.60 -33.28
C ARG A 67 17.81 11.70 -33.73
N LEU A 68 17.63 12.89 -33.16
CA LEU A 68 18.53 14.03 -33.27
C LEU A 68 18.93 14.50 -31.87
N ASP A 69 20.23 14.65 -31.61
CA ASP A 69 20.77 15.29 -30.41
C ASP A 69 21.45 16.61 -30.80
N PHE A 70 21.23 17.68 -30.05
CA PHE A 70 21.80 19.00 -30.30
C PHE A 70 22.88 19.36 -29.29
N GLU A 71 23.89 20.13 -29.72
CA GLU A 71 24.94 20.69 -28.84
C GLU A 71 25.62 19.63 -27.95
N THR A 72 25.90 18.48 -28.56
CA THR A 72 26.53 17.33 -27.90
C THR A 72 27.95 17.66 -27.43
N SER A 73 28.46 16.95 -26.42
CA SER A 73 29.87 17.03 -26.02
C SER A 73 30.84 16.36 -27.00
N ASP A 74 30.32 15.83 -28.11
CA ASP A 74 31.10 15.22 -29.19
C ASP A 74 31.96 16.31 -29.88
N PRO A 75 33.19 16.02 -30.34
CA PRO A 75 34.08 16.97 -31.04
C PRO A 75 33.51 17.67 -32.29
N THR A 76 32.31 17.29 -32.73
CA THR A 76 31.61 17.91 -33.85
C THR A 76 30.30 18.52 -33.34
N ASP A 77 30.19 19.84 -33.41
CA ASP A 77 29.40 20.61 -32.44
C ASP A 77 27.88 20.69 -32.66
N ASP A 78 27.34 20.48 -33.87
CA ASP A 78 26.00 21.02 -34.17
C ASP A 78 24.85 20.02 -33.96
N ILE A 79 24.87 18.84 -34.61
CA ILE A 79 23.81 17.83 -34.52
C ILE A 79 24.39 16.42 -34.61
N ARG A 80 23.99 15.52 -33.71
CA ARG A 80 24.21 14.08 -33.85
C ARG A 80 22.92 13.39 -34.28
N VAL A 81 22.99 12.62 -35.37
CA VAL A 81 21.84 11.88 -35.92
C VAL A 81 22.04 10.40 -35.66
N THR A 82 21.05 9.74 -35.07
CA THR A 82 20.99 8.28 -35.01
C THR A 82 20.02 7.77 -36.08
N PHE A 83 20.42 6.77 -36.86
CA PHE A 83 19.54 6.14 -37.86
C PHE A 83 18.94 4.83 -37.36
N SER A 84 17.90 4.35 -38.06
CA SER A 84 17.18 3.11 -37.76
C SER A 84 18.03 1.83 -37.76
N ASP A 85 19.21 1.84 -38.38
CA ASP A 85 20.17 0.73 -38.38
C ASP A 85 21.23 0.84 -37.26
N GLY A 86 21.12 1.84 -36.39
CA GLY A 86 22.01 2.08 -35.26
C GLY A 86 23.25 2.93 -35.60
N ARG A 87 23.49 3.27 -36.86
CA ARG A 87 24.63 4.11 -37.24
C ARG A 87 24.44 5.55 -36.76
N LEU A 88 25.55 6.25 -36.55
CA LEU A 88 25.58 7.66 -36.15
C LEU A 88 26.08 8.55 -37.30
N ALA A 89 25.54 9.76 -37.41
CA ALA A 89 26.13 10.83 -38.21
C ALA A 89 26.40 12.05 -37.35
N TYR A 90 27.63 12.53 -37.40
CA TYR A 90 28.09 13.72 -36.69
C TYR A 90 28.10 14.90 -37.66
N VAL A 91 27.17 15.84 -37.48
CA VAL A 91 26.86 16.88 -38.45
C VAL A 91 27.34 18.24 -37.96
N SER A 92 28.20 18.88 -38.74
CA SER A 92 28.54 20.30 -38.59
C SER A 92 27.68 21.14 -39.53
N ALA A 93 26.83 21.98 -38.96
CA ALA A 93 25.84 22.79 -39.66
C ALA A 93 26.34 24.23 -39.83
N LYS A 94 26.79 24.57 -41.03
CA LYS A 94 27.36 25.89 -41.35
C LYS A 94 26.58 26.53 -42.49
N ARG A 95 25.89 27.65 -42.23
CA ARG A 95 25.11 28.37 -43.25
C ARG A 95 25.90 28.62 -44.54
N LYS A 96 27.13 29.14 -44.41
CA LYS A 96 28.04 29.37 -45.54
C LYS A 96 29.34 28.62 -45.31
N ILE A 97 29.76 27.84 -46.31
CA ILE A 97 31.01 27.08 -46.28
C ILE A 97 31.87 27.52 -47.45
N ASP A 98 33.02 28.10 -47.13
CA ASP A 98 34.08 28.42 -48.06
C ASP A 98 35.38 27.70 -47.67
N ARG A 99 36.50 28.05 -48.31
CA ARG A 99 37.82 27.45 -48.01
C ARG A 99 38.44 27.89 -46.69
N GLY A 100 37.78 28.78 -45.93
CA GLY A 100 38.30 29.42 -44.74
C GLY A 100 37.90 28.70 -43.46
N ARG A 101 37.77 29.50 -42.39
CA ARG A 101 37.59 29.04 -41.01
C ARG A 101 36.47 28.01 -40.80
N PRO A 102 35.25 28.14 -41.38
CA PRO A 102 34.17 27.17 -41.14
C PRO A 102 34.51 25.74 -41.57
N LEU A 103 35.22 25.60 -42.71
CA LEU A 103 35.70 24.30 -43.18
C LEU A 103 36.84 23.81 -42.27
N GLU A 104 37.78 24.67 -41.89
CA GLU A 104 38.92 24.30 -41.05
C GLU A 104 38.48 23.80 -39.66
N GLU A 105 37.52 24.47 -39.02
CA GLU A 105 36.93 24.03 -37.75
C GLU A 105 36.22 22.68 -37.89
N THR A 106 35.46 22.49 -38.98
CA THR A 106 34.78 21.20 -39.23
C THR A 106 35.79 20.07 -39.41
N LEU A 107 36.90 20.30 -40.13
CA LEU A 107 37.95 19.30 -40.32
C LEU A 107 38.70 18.99 -39.03
N ALA A 108 38.94 20.00 -38.17
CA ALA A 108 39.52 19.77 -36.86
C ALA A 108 38.61 18.87 -36.01
N GLY A 109 37.32 19.17 -35.94
CA GLY A 109 36.33 18.33 -35.24
C GLY A 109 36.25 16.91 -35.79
N TRP A 110 36.29 16.72 -37.12
CA TRP A 110 36.34 15.40 -37.74
C TRP A 110 37.58 14.59 -37.33
N VAL A 111 38.75 15.23 -37.30
CA VAL A 111 40.00 14.58 -36.87
C VAL A 111 39.92 14.14 -35.40
N GLU A 112 39.29 14.94 -34.55
CA GLU A 112 39.07 14.63 -33.14
C GLU A 112 37.99 13.57 -32.91
N GLN A 113 36.99 13.46 -33.81
CA GLN A 113 35.92 12.47 -33.73
C GLN A 113 36.37 11.05 -34.15
N VAL A 114 37.37 10.93 -35.04
CA VAL A 114 37.82 9.65 -35.60
C VAL A 114 38.07 8.53 -34.57
N PRO A 115 38.72 8.78 -33.41
CA PRO A 115 38.99 7.73 -32.41
C PRO A 115 37.74 7.07 -31.83
N THR A 116 36.57 7.72 -31.90
CA THR A 116 35.30 7.22 -31.34
C THR A 116 34.28 6.82 -32.40
N LEU A 117 34.61 6.94 -33.69
CA LEU A 117 33.72 6.54 -34.79
C LEU A 117 33.49 5.03 -34.82
N GLY A 118 32.23 4.64 -34.91
CA GLY A 118 31.81 3.27 -35.22
C GLY A 118 32.14 2.85 -36.66
N PRO A 119 32.00 1.54 -36.95
CA PRO A 119 32.39 0.95 -38.23
C PRO A 119 31.57 1.46 -39.42
N ASP A 120 30.44 2.15 -39.20
CA ASP A 120 29.55 2.61 -40.26
C ASP A 120 29.07 4.07 -40.10
N ASP A 121 29.67 4.77 -39.13
CA ASP A 121 29.33 6.15 -38.79
C ASP A 121 29.84 7.14 -39.84
N LEU A 122 29.14 8.28 -39.91
CA LEU A 122 29.32 9.32 -40.91
C LEU A 122 29.83 10.62 -40.29
N LEU A 123 30.70 11.31 -41.01
CA LEU A 123 31.12 12.67 -40.72
C LEU A 123 30.45 13.58 -41.74
N VAL A 124 29.64 14.54 -41.31
CA VAL A 124 28.80 15.33 -42.23
C VAL A 124 29.10 16.80 -42.07
N ILE A 125 29.29 17.49 -43.19
CA ILE A 125 29.27 18.95 -43.23
C ILE A 125 28.04 19.38 -44.02
N ALA A 126 27.17 20.14 -43.37
CA ALA A 126 25.92 20.62 -43.95
C ALA A 126 25.99 22.12 -44.15
N GLY A 127 25.56 22.61 -45.31
CA GLY A 127 25.51 24.05 -45.57
C GLY A 127 24.45 24.48 -46.56
N GLU A 128 24.12 25.76 -46.51
CA GLU A 128 23.15 26.41 -47.42
C GLU A 128 23.86 27.00 -48.65
N GLU A 129 24.97 27.70 -48.41
CA GLU A 129 25.80 28.32 -49.45
C GLU A 129 27.19 27.66 -49.48
N LEU A 130 27.47 26.89 -50.54
CA LEU A 130 28.80 26.30 -50.79
C LEU A 130 29.57 27.17 -51.79
N VAL A 131 30.71 27.73 -51.38
CA VAL A 131 31.48 28.71 -52.17
C VAL A 131 32.84 28.17 -52.61
N GLY A 132 33.26 28.57 -53.81
CA GLY A 132 34.58 28.21 -54.34
C GLY A 132 34.68 26.72 -54.65
N PRO A 133 35.81 26.05 -54.36
CA PRO A 133 35.95 24.62 -54.67
C PRO A 133 35.07 23.71 -53.79
N VAL A 134 34.59 24.19 -52.62
CA VAL A 134 33.73 23.40 -51.71
C VAL A 134 32.42 22.98 -52.39
N LYS A 135 31.89 23.75 -53.36
CA LYS A 135 30.69 23.39 -54.13
C LYS A 135 30.80 22.06 -54.88
N ASN A 136 32.04 21.64 -55.19
CA ASN A 136 32.32 20.38 -55.89
C ASN A 136 32.71 19.24 -54.93
N LEU A 137 32.73 19.50 -53.62
CA LEU A 137 33.26 18.58 -52.63
C LEU A 137 32.41 17.32 -52.48
N ASP A 138 31.09 17.44 -52.50
CA ASP A 138 30.17 16.31 -52.47
C ASP A 138 30.47 15.32 -53.62
N ARG A 139 30.51 15.84 -54.85
CA ARG A 139 30.82 15.04 -56.05
C ARG A 139 32.20 14.41 -55.97
N ALA A 140 33.22 15.17 -55.56
CA ALA A 140 34.58 14.67 -55.43
C ALA A 140 34.67 13.52 -54.40
N LEU A 141 34.04 13.67 -53.24
CA LEU A 141 33.98 12.65 -52.20
C LEU A 141 33.22 11.39 -52.65
N ARG A 142 32.07 11.53 -53.32
CA ARG A 142 31.31 10.39 -53.88
C ARG A 142 32.14 9.59 -54.88
N ARG A 143 32.83 10.27 -55.80
CA ARG A 143 33.71 9.62 -56.78
C ARG A 143 34.88 8.91 -56.11
N HIS A 144 35.48 9.54 -55.10
CA HIS A 144 36.55 8.92 -54.31
C HIS A 144 36.09 7.61 -53.68
N ARG A 145 34.94 7.60 -52.98
CA ARG A 145 34.37 6.38 -52.39
C ARG A 145 34.01 5.30 -53.41
N ALA A 146 33.62 5.70 -54.62
CA ALA A 146 33.35 4.79 -55.71
C ALA A 146 34.62 4.26 -56.41
N GLY A 147 35.82 4.68 -55.98
CA GLY A 147 37.08 4.34 -56.64
C GLY A 147 37.25 4.97 -58.02
N LEU A 148 36.48 6.02 -58.33
CA LEU A 148 36.49 6.70 -59.62
C LEU A 148 37.46 7.90 -59.59
N GLY A 149 38.23 8.08 -60.68
CA GLY A 149 39.07 9.28 -60.85
C GLY A 149 38.23 10.55 -60.98
N MET A 150 38.76 11.71 -60.57
CA MET A 150 38.08 13.01 -60.72
C MET A 150 37.93 13.37 -62.20
N GLU A 151 36.76 13.88 -62.60
CA GLU A 151 36.46 14.25 -64.01
C GLU A 151 36.84 15.69 -64.35
N THR A 152 36.85 16.57 -63.34
CA THR A 152 37.10 17.99 -63.53
C THR A 152 38.24 18.47 -62.66
N GLY A 153 39.00 19.48 -63.12
CA GLY A 153 40.02 20.12 -62.29
C GLY A 153 39.44 20.77 -61.03
N ASP A 154 38.16 21.10 -61.04
CA ASP A 154 37.40 21.61 -59.91
C ASP A 154 37.16 20.56 -58.82
N GLU A 155 36.86 19.32 -59.19
CA GLU A 155 36.78 18.18 -58.25
C GLU A 155 38.13 17.86 -57.62
N THR A 156 39.21 17.84 -58.43
CA THR A 156 40.57 17.65 -57.93
C THR A 156 40.95 18.72 -56.92
N ARG A 157 40.64 20.00 -57.21
CA ARG A 157 40.85 21.10 -56.26
C ARG A 157 40.01 20.95 -54.99
N ALA A 158 38.77 20.49 -55.11
CA ALA A 158 37.89 20.28 -53.96
C ALA A 158 38.42 19.16 -53.04
N LEU A 159 38.84 18.02 -53.59
CA LEU A 159 39.41 16.93 -52.82
C LEU A 159 40.75 17.33 -52.18
N ALA A 160 41.59 18.07 -52.92
CA ALA A 160 42.85 18.60 -52.41
C ALA A 160 42.67 19.46 -51.14
N LEU A 161 41.59 20.28 -51.07
CA LEU A 161 41.28 21.08 -49.89
C LEU A 161 41.14 20.26 -48.60
N LEU A 162 40.63 19.02 -48.71
CA LEU A 162 40.55 18.08 -47.60
C LEU A 162 41.88 17.38 -47.36
N THR A 163 42.47 16.79 -48.40
CA THR A 163 43.68 15.96 -48.24
C THR A 163 44.87 16.75 -47.70
N ASP A 164 45.00 18.02 -48.08
CA ASP A 164 46.11 18.88 -47.68
C ASP A 164 46.01 19.29 -46.20
N ARG A 165 44.81 19.27 -45.63
CA ARG A 165 44.53 19.66 -44.24
C ARG A 165 44.35 18.49 -43.29
N LEU A 166 44.05 17.30 -43.81
CA LEU A 166 43.85 16.09 -43.02
C LEU A 166 45.19 15.37 -42.73
N PRO A 167 45.47 15.01 -41.47
CA PRO A 167 46.62 14.19 -41.11
C PRO A 167 46.58 12.85 -41.85
N SER A 168 47.74 12.39 -42.34
CA SER A 168 47.86 11.15 -43.11
C SER A 168 47.25 9.93 -42.41
N ARG A 169 47.37 9.86 -41.08
CA ARG A 169 46.86 8.75 -40.25
C ARG A 169 45.33 8.59 -40.27
N VAL A 170 44.56 9.66 -40.43
CA VAL A 170 43.09 9.63 -40.42
C VAL A 170 42.47 9.92 -41.78
N ARG A 171 43.28 10.39 -42.74
CA ARG A 171 42.83 10.88 -44.05
C ARG A 171 41.94 9.87 -44.79
N GLY A 172 42.37 8.61 -44.91
CA GLY A 172 41.60 7.59 -45.64
C GLY A 172 40.21 7.40 -45.02
N LEU A 173 40.16 7.18 -43.70
CA LEU A 173 38.91 6.99 -42.98
C LEU A 173 38.00 8.23 -43.08
N VAL A 174 38.54 9.44 -42.91
CA VAL A 174 37.73 10.67 -43.05
C VAL A 174 37.17 10.79 -44.46
N LEU A 175 37.95 10.52 -45.52
CA LEU A 175 37.45 10.59 -46.90
C LEU A 175 36.37 9.53 -47.19
N ASP A 176 36.49 8.35 -46.59
CA ASP A 176 35.49 7.29 -46.70
C ASP A 176 34.19 7.63 -45.96
N ARG A 177 34.27 8.32 -44.83
CA ARG A 177 33.11 8.66 -43.97
C ARG A 177 32.50 10.03 -44.23
N ALA A 178 33.24 10.95 -44.82
CA ALA A 178 32.80 12.33 -45.04
C ALA A 178 31.61 12.39 -46.02
N ARG A 179 30.58 13.16 -45.69
CA ARG A 179 29.44 13.51 -46.54
C ARG A 179 29.23 15.02 -46.54
N VAL A 180 28.74 15.54 -47.65
CA VAL A 180 28.40 16.96 -47.79
C VAL A 180 26.91 17.05 -48.06
N LEU A 181 26.17 17.67 -47.14
CA LEU A 181 24.73 17.86 -47.26
C LEU A 181 24.43 19.31 -47.65
N HIS A 182 24.07 19.53 -48.92
CA HIS A 182 23.78 20.87 -49.44
C HIS A 182 22.27 21.13 -49.43
N LEU A 183 21.82 22.11 -48.64
CA LEU A 183 20.42 22.53 -48.54
C LEU A 183 20.29 23.99 -49.02
N PRO A 184 20.28 24.25 -50.34
CA PRO A 184 20.29 25.60 -50.87
C PRO A 184 19.03 26.38 -50.52
N ALA A 185 19.20 27.64 -50.14
CA ALA A 185 18.13 28.58 -49.79
C ALA A 185 17.19 28.10 -48.67
N SER A 186 17.64 27.19 -47.78
CA SER A 186 16.81 26.67 -46.69
C SER A 186 16.42 27.73 -45.65
N THR A 187 17.22 28.78 -45.47
CA THR A 187 16.86 29.94 -44.62
C THR A 187 16.17 31.06 -45.42
N GLY A 188 16.05 30.88 -46.75
CA GLY A 188 15.49 31.83 -47.72
C GLY A 188 14.11 31.42 -48.25
N PRO A 189 13.74 31.79 -49.50
CA PRO A 189 12.36 31.68 -50.00
C PRO A 189 11.77 30.26 -49.98
N ALA A 190 10.43 30.19 -49.97
CA ALA A 190 9.58 29.07 -49.58
C ALA A 190 9.88 27.67 -50.16
N LEU A 191 10.59 27.54 -51.30
CA LEU A 191 10.69 26.30 -52.06
C LEU A 191 11.19 25.07 -51.28
N HIS A 192 12.18 25.22 -50.39
CA HIS A 192 12.66 24.09 -49.58
C HIS A 192 11.61 23.66 -48.55
N ARG A 193 11.01 24.63 -47.85
CA ARG A 193 9.93 24.37 -46.91
C ARG A 193 8.67 23.84 -47.60
N ASP A 194 8.37 24.28 -48.83
CA ASP A 194 7.28 23.76 -49.67
C ASP A 194 7.52 22.29 -50.03
N LEU A 195 8.77 21.90 -50.35
CA LEU A 195 9.12 20.51 -50.58
C LEU A 195 8.95 19.67 -49.30
N LEU A 196 9.43 20.15 -48.16
CA LEU A 196 9.26 19.47 -46.88
C LEU A 196 7.77 19.36 -46.51
N ALA A 197 6.99 20.41 -46.75
CA ALA A 197 5.55 20.42 -46.52
C ALA A 197 4.83 19.40 -47.42
N ALA A 198 5.15 19.35 -48.71
CA ALA A 198 4.60 18.36 -49.64
C ALA A 198 4.98 16.92 -49.25
N LEU A 199 6.18 16.70 -48.71
CA LEU A 199 6.55 15.41 -48.14
C LEU A 199 5.71 15.08 -46.90
N MET A 200 5.47 16.07 -46.05
CA MET A 200 4.67 15.91 -44.83
C MET A 200 3.17 15.74 -45.10
N ASP A 201 2.61 16.33 -46.16
CA ASP A 201 1.20 16.14 -46.57
C ASP A 201 0.87 14.68 -46.89
N LEU A 202 1.87 13.83 -47.10
CA LEU A 202 1.70 12.38 -47.25
C LEU A 202 1.61 11.62 -45.91
N VAL A 203 1.79 12.29 -44.77
CA VAL A 203 1.67 11.70 -43.42
C VAL A 203 0.71 12.47 -42.51
N VAL A 204 0.37 13.72 -42.81
CA VAL A 204 -0.57 14.53 -42.03
C VAL A 204 -1.88 14.76 -42.79
N ALA A 205 -2.98 14.95 -42.06
CA ALA A 205 -4.30 15.22 -42.64
C ALA A 205 -4.39 16.65 -43.23
N ASP A 206 -5.41 16.86 -44.07
CA ASP A 206 -5.89 18.18 -44.50
C ASP A 206 -4.81 19.15 -45.01
N THR A 207 -3.78 18.63 -45.69
CA THR A 207 -2.66 19.43 -46.22
C THR A 207 -1.94 20.29 -45.15
N GLN A 208 -1.85 19.77 -43.92
CA GLN A 208 -1.21 20.45 -42.78
C GLN A 208 0.33 20.46 -42.84
N GLY A 209 0.95 20.05 -43.95
CA GLY A 209 2.39 19.87 -44.09
C GLY A 209 3.22 21.10 -43.72
N HIS A 210 2.77 22.29 -44.12
CA HIS A 210 3.44 23.55 -43.74
C HIS A 210 3.46 23.77 -42.22
N ARG A 211 2.32 23.51 -41.57
CA ARG A 211 2.21 23.62 -40.11
C ARG A 211 3.10 22.58 -39.44
N ALA A 212 3.12 21.35 -39.95
CA ALA A 212 3.96 20.28 -39.43
C ALA A 212 5.46 20.63 -39.48
N VAL A 213 5.95 21.12 -40.62
CA VAL A 213 7.36 21.53 -40.77
C VAL A 213 7.70 22.70 -39.84
N SER A 214 6.80 23.68 -39.71
CA SER A 214 7.00 24.83 -38.83
C SER A 214 7.05 24.40 -37.36
N THR A 215 6.13 23.53 -36.93
CA THR A 215 6.13 22.95 -35.57
C THR A 215 7.44 22.21 -35.27
N LEU A 216 7.94 21.39 -36.20
CA LEU A 216 9.21 20.69 -36.00
C LEU A 216 10.39 21.66 -35.88
N ALA A 217 10.45 22.69 -36.74
CA ALA A 217 11.49 23.71 -36.66
C ALA A 217 11.46 24.46 -35.31
N ASP A 218 10.28 24.81 -34.80
CA ASP A 218 10.13 25.46 -33.49
C ASP A 218 10.55 24.56 -32.32
N VAL A 219 10.24 23.26 -32.40
CA VAL A 219 10.68 22.25 -31.42
C VAL A 219 12.20 22.13 -31.41
N PHE A 220 12.83 22.01 -32.58
CA PHE A 220 14.28 21.90 -32.70
C PHE A 220 15.01 23.17 -32.31
N HIS A 221 14.40 24.34 -32.54
CA HIS A 221 14.95 25.61 -32.06
C HIS A 221 15.08 25.65 -30.54
N ARG A 222 14.03 25.22 -29.82
CA ARG A 222 14.06 25.10 -28.35
C ARG A 222 15.06 24.06 -27.88
N GLN A 223 15.05 22.86 -28.47
CA GLN A 223 15.95 21.76 -28.09
C GLN A 223 17.42 22.12 -28.31
N ALA A 224 17.74 22.84 -29.39
CA ALA A 224 19.10 23.33 -29.62
C ALA A 224 19.54 24.36 -28.57
N GLY A 225 18.63 25.24 -28.12
CA GLY A 225 18.92 26.18 -27.03
C GLY A 225 19.12 25.51 -25.66
N GLU A 226 18.56 24.33 -25.47
CA GLU A 226 18.63 23.57 -24.22
C GLU A 226 19.62 22.38 -24.27
N ALA A 227 20.30 22.17 -25.40
CA ALA A 227 21.17 21.02 -25.66
C ALA A 227 20.47 19.65 -25.43
N LEU A 228 19.19 19.57 -25.82
CA LEU A 228 18.37 18.36 -25.70
C LEU A 228 18.39 17.56 -27.00
N GLY A 229 17.96 16.30 -26.93
CA GLY A 229 17.72 15.47 -28.11
C GLY A 229 16.30 14.93 -28.14
N SER A 230 15.82 14.55 -29.31
CA SER A 230 14.48 13.98 -29.49
C SER A 230 14.42 12.92 -30.58
N SER A 231 13.51 11.98 -30.39
CA SER A 231 13.24 10.83 -31.25
C SER A 231 12.08 11.09 -32.22
N ALA A 232 11.90 10.22 -33.20
CA ALA A 232 10.74 10.24 -34.09
C ALA A 232 9.39 10.17 -33.35
N GLU A 233 9.34 9.48 -32.21
CA GLU A 233 8.15 9.42 -31.35
C GLU A 233 7.86 10.77 -30.70
N ASP A 234 8.89 11.47 -30.22
CA ASP A 234 8.77 12.82 -29.67
C ASP A 234 8.30 13.82 -30.74
N TRP A 235 8.73 13.64 -31.99
CA TRP A 235 8.31 14.49 -33.11
C TRP A 235 6.83 14.32 -33.42
N VAL A 236 6.35 13.07 -33.52
CA VAL A 236 4.91 12.78 -33.69
C VAL A 236 4.11 13.32 -32.50
N ALA A 237 4.64 13.22 -31.29
CA ALA A 237 4.02 13.78 -30.10
C ALA A 237 3.90 15.30 -30.16
N ALA A 238 4.99 16.00 -30.54
CA ALA A 238 5.00 17.44 -30.66
C ALA A 238 4.06 17.96 -31.76
N LEU A 239 3.97 17.24 -32.88
CA LEU A 239 3.02 17.52 -33.96
C LEU A 239 1.57 17.43 -33.43
N THR A 240 1.24 16.32 -32.77
CA THR A 240 -0.10 16.08 -32.21
C THR A 240 -0.47 17.15 -31.17
N ALA A 241 0.46 17.44 -30.24
CA ALA A 241 0.27 18.48 -29.21
C ALA A 241 0.08 19.88 -29.81
N SER A 242 0.63 20.13 -31.00
CA SER A 242 0.46 21.39 -31.73
C SER A 242 -0.79 21.41 -32.62
N GLY A 243 -1.66 20.40 -32.52
CA GLY A 243 -2.90 20.27 -33.29
C GLY A 243 -2.70 19.83 -34.75
N VAL A 244 -1.54 19.26 -35.10
CA VAL A 244 -1.31 18.62 -36.40
C VAL A 244 -1.74 17.17 -36.33
N THR A 245 -2.66 16.76 -37.19
CA THR A 245 -3.19 15.39 -37.19
C THR A 245 -2.32 14.49 -38.06
N VAL A 246 -1.56 13.59 -37.45
CA VAL A 246 -0.78 12.56 -38.16
C VAL A 246 -1.71 11.38 -38.48
N LEU A 247 -1.75 10.94 -39.74
CA LEU A 247 -2.61 9.86 -40.20
C LEU A 247 -2.16 8.52 -39.59
N PRO A 248 -3.03 7.76 -38.90
CA PRO A 248 -2.66 6.45 -38.38
C PRO A 248 -2.73 5.38 -39.47
N ASP A 249 -1.61 4.72 -39.78
CA ASP A 249 -1.55 3.58 -40.70
C ASP A 249 -0.36 2.66 -40.37
N GLN A 250 -0.64 1.40 -40.03
CA GLN A 250 0.37 0.39 -39.72
C GLN A 250 1.24 0.02 -40.94
N GLY A 251 0.69 0.07 -42.16
CA GLY A 251 1.42 -0.18 -43.41
C GLY A 251 2.16 1.05 -43.93
N GLY A 252 1.94 2.20 -43.29
CA GLY A 252 2.43 3.49 -43.75
C GLY A 252 3.90 3.78 -43.41
N PRO A 253 4.37 5.00 -43.74
CA PRO A 253 5.63 5.58 -43.27
C PRO A 253 5.78 5.62 -41.74
N VAL A 254 7.00 5.86 -41.26
CA VAL A 254 7.34 5.85 -39.81
C VAL A 254 6.37 6.67 -38.97
N ALA A 255 6.10 7.92 -39.34
CA ALA A 255 5.17 8.79 -38.60
C ALA A 255 3.77 8.18 -38.47
N MET A 256 3.26 7.57 -39.55
CA MET A 256 1.93 6.98 -39.57
C MET A 256 1.84 5.70 -38.75
N ARG A 257 2.91 4.90 -38.73
CA ARG A 257 3.02 3.70 -37.87
C ARG A 257 3.12 4.09 -36.40
N LEU A 258 3.92 5.12 -36.09
CA LEU A 258 4.04 5.65 -34.73
C LEU A 258 2.71 6.27 -34.26
N ALA A 259 1.99 6.96 -35.14
CA ALA A 259 0.65 7.47 -34.86
C ALA A 259 -0.37 6.35 -34.64
N SER A 260 -0.36 5.29 -35.46
CA SER A 260 -1.21 4.10 -35.26
C SER A 260 -0.90 3.40 -33.94
N ARG A 261 0.39 3.17 -33.63
CA ARG A 261 0.85 2.61 -32.35
C ARG A 261 0.37 3.47 -31.18
N ARG A 262 0.56 4.80 -31.24
CA ARG A 262 0.13 5.73 -30.20
C ARG A 262 -1.39 5.69 -29.99
N ASN A 263 -2.17 5.75 -31.07
CA ASN A 263 -3.62 5.67 -30.99
C ASN A 263 -4.09 4.36 -30.33
N ALA A 264 -3.46 3.22 -30.69
CA ALA A 264 -3.75 1.93 -30.08
C ALA A 264 -3.44 1.92 -28.57
N VAL A 265 -2.30 2.48 -28.16
CA VAL A 265 -1.91 2.59 -26.75
C VAL A 265 -2.83 3.55 -25.98
N ASP A 266 -3.17 4.70 -26.56
CA ASP A 266 -4.05 5.70 -25.95
C ASP A 266 -5.48 5.15 -25.81
N ALA A 267 -5.99 4.42 -26.81
CA ALA A 267 -7.28 3.73 -26.74
C ALA A 267 -7.28 2.64 -25.67
N TYR A 268 -6.21 1.84 -25.61
CA TYR A 268 -6.03 0.81 -24.57
C TYR A 268 -6.02 1.41 -23.16
N ARG A 269 -5.21 2.45 -22.93
CA ARG A 269 -5.14 3.15 -21.64
C ARG A 269 -6.47 3.80 -21.29
N THR A 270 -7.13 4.46 -22.23
CA THR A 270 -8.46 5.05 -22.02
C THR A 270 -9.48 4.00 -21.60
N ARG A 271 -9.47 2.82 -22.24
CA ARG A 271 -10.37 1.72 -21.90
C ARG A 271 -10.13 1.19 -20.50
N LEU A 272 -8.87 0.99 -20.10
CA LEU A 272 -8.53 0.54 -18.75
C LEU A 272 -8.85 1.59 -17.69
N THR A 273 -8.52 2.86 -17.92
CA THR A 273 -8.86 3.97 -17.02
C THR A 273 -10.37 4.10 -16.83
N ALA A 274 -11.18 3.82 -17.87
CA ALA A 274 -12.63 3.82 -17.76
C ALA A 274 -13.18 2.76 -16.79
N GLU A 275 -12.40 1.72 -16.46
CA GLU A 275 -12.75 0.70 -15.46
C GLU A 275 -12.45 1.14 -14.01
N ALA A 276 -11.77 2.28 -13.80
CA ALA A 276 -11.47 2.80 -12.47
C ALA A 276 -12.76 3.02 -11.65
N GLY A 277 -12.75 2.56 -10.41
CA GLY A 277 -13.88 2.64 -9.49
C GLY A 277 -15.08 1.78 -9.89
N ARG A 278 -15.03 1.01 -10.99
CA ARG A 278 -16.19 0.27 -11.50
C ARG A 278 -16.48 -0.99 -10.69
N ILE A 279 -17.66 -1.03 -10.09
CA ILE A 279 -18.21 -2.21 -9.42
C ILE A 279 -19.40 -2.71 -10.24
N ASP A 280 -19.19 -3.83 -10.92
CA ASP A 280 -20.25 -4.53 -11.64
C ASP A 280 -21.11 -5.32 -10.66
N LEU A 281 -22.37 -4.90 -10.53
CA LEU A 281 -23.36 -5.56 -9.70
C LEU A 281 -24.33 -6.40 -10.51
N SER A 282 -24.15 -6.63 -11.81
CA SER A 282 -25.09 -7.38 -12.66
C SER A 282 -25.47 -8.77 -12.10
N LEU A 283 -24.53 -9.45 -11.41
CA LEU A 283 -24.80 -10.71 -10.72
C LEU A 283 -25.66 -10.56 -9.45
N LEU A 284 -25.63 -9.38 -8.84
CA LEU A 284 -26.35 -9.01 -7.61
C LEU A 284 -27.57 -8.09 -7.87
N ALA A 285 -27.71 -7.44 -9.01
CA ALA A 285 -28.80 -6.56 -9.36
C ALA A 285 -28.68 -6.25 -10.86
N ASP A 286 -29.42 -7.00 -11.67
CA ASP A 286 -29.42 -6.93 -13.13
C ASP A 286 -30.02 -5.62 -13.67
N ASP A 287 -30.85 -4.96 -12.87
CA ASP A 287 -31.47 -3.68 -13.17
C ASP A 287 -30.57 -2.47 -12.87
N LEU A 288 -29.45 -2.66 -12.18
CA LEU A 288 -28.53 -1.56 -11.85
C LEU A 288 -27.40 -1.44 -12.87
N PRO A 289 -27.05 -0.22 -13.31
CA PRO A 289 -25.82 -0.02 -14.08
C PRO A 289 -24.58 -0.29 -13.20
N PRO A 290 -23.40 -0.55 -13.80
CA PRO A 290 -22.15 -0.61 -13.04
C PRO A 290 -21.94 0.67 -12.23
N LEU A 291 -21.59 0.52 -10.96
CA LEU A 291 -21.37 1.64 -10.05
C LEU A 291 -19.95 2.18 -10.21
N VAL A 292 -19.77 3.48 -9.99
CA VAL A 292 -18.45 4.12 -9.92
C VAL A 292 -18.23 4.59 -8.48
N VAL A 293 -17.11 4.19 -7.88
CA VAL A 293 -16.67 4.60 -6.55
C VAL A 293 -15.33 5.33 -6.68
N ASP A 294 -15.28 6.58 -6.22
CA ASP A 294 -14.08 7.39 -6.27
C ASP A 294 -12.96 6.78 -5.41
N ASP A 295 -11.73 6.80 -5.92
CA ASP A 295 -10.51 6.30 -5.27
C ASP A 295 -10.65 4.93 -4.59
N LEU A 296 -11.37 4.00 -5.26
CA LEU A 296 -11.55 2.64 -4.75
C LEU A 296 -10.20 1.94 -4.50
N VAL A 297 -9.23 2.20 -5.37
CA VAL A 297 -7.87 1.65 -5.29
C VAL A 297 -7.10 2.13 -4.04
N GLY A 298 -7.25 3.39 -3.64
CA GLY A 298 -6.65 3.96 -2.43
C GLY A 298 -7.21 3.34 -1.15
N GLY A 299 -8.46 2.86 -1.18
CA GLY A 299 -9.10 2.17 -0.05
C GLY A 299 -8.71 0.70 0.15
N LEU A 300 -8.01 0.08 -0.81
CA LEU A 300 -7.67 -1.35 -0.75
C LEU A 300 -6.53 -1.61 0.24
N ARG A 301 -6.75 -2.56 1.15
CA ARG A 301 -5.80 -2.94 2.20
C ARG A 301 -5.30 -4.37 2.06
N ILE A 302 -4.08 -4.60 2.52
CA ILE A 302 -3.44 -5.92 2.58
C ILE A 302 -2.86 -6.20 3.95
N GLU A 303 -2.83 -7.46 4.34
CA GLU A 303 -2.02 -7.98 5.44
C GLU A 303 -0.77 -8.63 4.86
N VAL A 304 0.38 -8.21 5.38
CA VAL A 304 1.69 -8.72 4.97
C VAL A 304 2.12 -9.76 5.98
N GLU A 305 2.59 -10.92 5.49
CA GLU A 305 3.05 -12.01 6.35
C GLU A 305 4.11 -11.51 7.37
N GLY A 306 3.88 -11.81 8.65
CA GLY A 306 4.75 -11.36 9.75
C GLY A 306 4.43 -9.96 10.31
N LYS A 307 3.49 -9.21 9.74
CA LYS A 307 3.00 -7.93 10.29
C LYS A 307 1.60 -8.08 10.89
N HIS A 308 1.36 -7.40 12.01
CA HIS A 308 0.08 -7.45 12.74
C HIS A 308 -0.95 -6.40 12.27
N SER A 309 -0.59 -5.50 11.35
CA SER A 309 -1.47 -4.43 10.86
C SER A 309 -1.62 -4.47 9.35
N SER A 310 -2.84 -4.16 8.88
CA SER A 310 -3.11 -4.02 7.45
C SER A 310 -2.51 -2.72 6.90
N SER A 311 -1.99 -2.77 5.68
CA SER A 311 -1.34 -1.67 4.95
C SER A 311 -2.05 -1.40 3.62
N PHE A 312 -1.76 -0.30 2.94
CA PHE A 312 -2.36 0.00 1.63
C PHE A 312 -1.75 -0.83 0.51
N LEU A 313 -2.59 -1.40 -0.35
CA LEU A 313 -2.17 -2.28 -1.45
C LEU A 313 -1.23 -1.57 -2.42
N LEU A 314 -1.58 -0.36 -2.87
CA LEU A 314 -0.79 0.37 -3.88
C LEU A 314 0.63 0.68 -3.40
N GLN A 315 0.83 0.95 -2.11
CA GLN A 315 2.17 1.26 -1.57
C GLN A 315 3.12 0.07 -1.76
N TYR A 316 2.68 -1.12 -1.37
CA TYR A 316 3.44 -2.35 -1.54
C TYR A 316 3.52 -2.79 -2.99
N LEU A 317 2.46 -2.60 -3.79
CA LEU A 317 2.48 -2.95 -5.20
C LEU A 317 3.52 -2.14 -5.97
N ARG A 318 3.53 -0.82 -5.76
CA ARG A 318 4.53 0.08 -6.35
C ARG A 318 5.93 -0.36 -5.99
N ARG A 319 6.17 -0.66 -4.71
CA ARG A 319 7.49 -1.02 -4.20
C ARG A 319 7.97 -2.42 -4.61
N TRP A 320 7.10 -3.42 -4.58
CA TRP A 320 7.48 -4.83 -4.79
C TRP A 320 7.34 -5.26 -6.24
N ARG A 321 6.35 -4.71 -6.97
CA ARG A 321 5.94 -5.02 -8.35
C ARG A 321 5.56 -6.48 -8.63
N ARG A 322 6.05 -7.43 -7.85
CA ARG A 322 5.83 -8.88 -7.96
C ARG A 322 5.24 -9.40 -6.66
N MET A 323 4.03 -9.95 -6.70
CA MET A 323 3.35 -10.46 -5.50
C MET A 323 2.25 -11.47 -5.80
N LEU A 324 1.96 -12.31 -4.83
CA LEU A 324 0.81 -13.20 -4.79
C LEU A 324 -0.25 -12.60 -3.86
N ILE A 325 -1.36 -12.14 -4.43
CA ILE A 325 -2.51 -11.66 -3.68
C ILE A 325 -3.42 -12.83 -3.37
N VAL A 326 -3.41 -13.26 -2.12
CA VAL A 326 -4.34 -14.25 -1.59
C VAL A 326 -5.53 -13.51 -1.00
N GLY A 327 -6.73 -13.99 -1.23
CA GLY A 327 -7.90 -13.35 -0.64
C GLY A 327 -9.06 -14.32 -0.58
N GLN A 328 -9.90 -14.13 0.42
CA GLN A 328 -11.15 -14.86 0.51
C GLN A 328 -12.01 -14.59 -0.73
N PRO A 329 -12.89 -15.50 -1.14
CA PRO A 329 -13.75 -15.19 -2.27
C PRO A 329 -14.68 -14.01 -1.91
N GLY A 330 -15.01 -13.16 -2.89
CA GLY A 330 -15.71 -11.89 -2.63
C GLY A 330 -14.91 -10.82 -1.87
N SER A 331 -13.62 -11.02 -1.55
CA SER A 331 -12.75 -10.00 -0.94
C SER A 331 -12.37 -8.86 -1.89
N GLY A 332 -12.72 -8.98 -3.17
CA GLY A 332 -12.41 -7.97 -4.20
C GLY A 332 -11.11 -8.21 -4.96
N LYS A 333 -10.60 -9.44 -5.09
CA LYS A 333 -9.36 -9.73 -5.87
C LYS A 333 -9.42 -9.26 -7.32
N SER A 334 -10.48 -9.62 -8.05
CA SER A 334 -10.68 -9.18 -9.44
C SER A 334 -10.90 -7.68 -9.54
N VAL A 335 -11.56 -7.08 -8.54
CA VAL A 335 -11.69 -5.62 -8.41
C VAL A 335 -10.31 -4.99 -8.25
N ALA A 336 -9.47 -5.51 -7.33
CA ALA A 336 -8.11 -5.03 -7.12
C ALA A 336 -7.26 -5.11 -8.40
N VAL A 337 -7.35 -6.20 -9.16
CA VAL A 337 -6.63 -6.31 -10.46
C VAL A 337 -7.07 -5.24 -11.45
N ARG A 338 -8.38 -5.01 -11.59
CA ARG A 338 -8.89 -3.96 -12.49
C ARG A 338 -8.49 -2.56 -12.02
N GLU A 339 -8.62 -2.28 -10.73
CA GLU A 339 -8.24 -1.00 -10.13
C GLU A 339 -6.75 -0.73 -10.27
N ILE A 340 -5.89 -1.75 -10.10
CA ILE A 340 -4.46 -1.65 -10.37
C ILE A 340 -4.21 -1.33 -11.84
N ALA A 341 -4.86 -2.04 -12.77
CA ALA A 341 -4.71 -1.79 -14.19
C ALA A 341 -5.13 -0.36 -14.56
N ALA A 342 -6.26 0.10 -14.04
CA ALA A 342 -6.77 1.44 -14.27
C ALA A 342 -5.85 2.52 -13.67
N HIS A 343 -5.32 2.29 -12.47
CA HIS A 343 -4.34 3.17 -11.83
C HIS A 343 -3.04 3.25 -12.65
N CYS A 344 -2.50 2.13 -13.12
CA CYS A 344 -1.31 2.14 -13.98
C CYS A 344 -1.59 2.82 -15.34
N ALA A 345 -2.78 2.64 -15.92
CA ALA A 345 -3.13 3.28 -17.18
C ALA A 345 -3.30 4.81 -17.08
N SER A 346 -3.61 5.34 -15.89
CA SER A 346 -3.79 6.78 -15.65
C SER A 346 -2.51 7.52 -15.26
N HIS A 347 -1.42 6.81 -14.94
CA HIS A 347 -0.15 7.40 -14.53
C HIS A 347 0.92 7.20 -15.59
N ALA A 348 1.51 8.29 -16.11
CA ALA A 348 2.47 8.24 -17.21
C ALA A 348 3.73 7.41 -16.88
N ASP A 349 4.21 7.50 -15.64
CA ASP A 349 5.42 6.80 -15.17
C ASP A 349 5.14 5.35 -14.73
N ALA A 350 3.87 4.94 -14.66
CA ALA A 350 3.51 3.59 -14.25
C ALA A 350 3.78 2.58 -15.38
N PRO A 351 4.12 1.32 -15.02
CA PRO A 351 4.30 0.28 -16.01
C PRO A 351 3.00 0.03 -16.79
N ALA A 352 3.11 -0.29 -18.07
CA ALA A 352 1.95 -0.64 -18.89
C ALA A 352 1.28 -1.91 -18.32
N PRO A 353 0.00 -1.84 -17.92
CA PRO A 353 -0.69 -2.98 -17.31
C PRO A 353 -1.13 -3.98 -18.38
N VAL A 354 -1.00 -5.27 -18.09
CA VAL A 354 -1.48 -6.37 -18.94
C VAL A 354 -2.39 -7.28 -18.07
N PRO A 355 -3.70 -6.97 -17.99
CA PRO A 355 -4.65 -7.77 -17.22
C PRO A 355 -5.05 -9.02 -18.01
N VAL A 356 -4.93 -10.18 -17.35
CA VAL A 356 -5.22 -11.49 -17.93
C VAL A 356 -6.15 -12.26 -17.00
N SER A 357 -7.28 -12.74 -17.54
CA SER A 357 -8.13 -13.70 -16.85
C SER A 357 -7.66 -15.11 -17.18
N LEU A 358 -6.99 -15.76 -16.21
CA LEU A 358 -6.50 -17.14 -16.37
C LEU A 358 -7.60 -18.14 -16.79
N PRO A 359 -8.81 -18.14 -16.20
CA PRO A 359 -9.86 -19.06 -16.64
C PRO A 359 -10.34 -18.77 -18.08
N ARG A 360 -10.41 -17.50 -18.49
CA ARG A 360 -10.77 -17.12 -19.89
C ARG A 360 -9.69 -17.57 -20.87
N LEU A 361 -8.43 -17.33 -20.54
CA LEU A 361 -7.29 -17.72 -21.36
C LEU A 361 -7.27 -19.24 -21.61
N LEU A 362 -7.49 -20.06 -20.57
CA LEU A 362 -7.53 -21.51 -20.72
C LEU A 362 -8.68 -22.02 -21.59
N LYS A 363 -9.82 -21.31 -21.62
CA LYS A 363 -10.95 -21.62 -22.51
C LYS A 363 -10.59 -21.37 -23.97
N ARG A 364 -9.86 -20.28 -24.27
CA ARG A 364 -9.44 -19.90 -25.63
C ARG A 364 -8.24 -20.72 -26.11
N GLN A 365 -7.30 -20.98 -25.22
CA GLN A 365 -6.03 -21.66 -25.51
C GLN A 365 -5.76 -22.73 -24.45
N PRO A 366 -6.25 -23.97 -24.65
CA PRO A 366 -6.03 -25.04 -23.69
C PRO A 366 -4.58 -25.57 -23.69
N GLY A 367 -3.73 -25.12 -24.62
CA GLY A 367 -2.33 -25.53 -24.79
C GLY A 367 -1.36 -24.88 -23.80
N ARG A 368 -0.08 -24.73 -24.20
CA ARG A 368 0.98 -24.11 -23.40
C ARG A 368 0.71 -22.61 -23.21
N LEU A 369 0.95 -22.08 -22.00
CA LEU A 369 0.92 -20.63 -21.78
C LEU A 369 2.27 -20.02 -22.16
N THR A 370 2.24 -19.02 -23.04
CA THR A 370 3.40 -18.23 -23.47
C THR A 370 3.18 -16.75 -23.16
N LEU A 371 4.24 -15.95 -23.17
CA LEU A 371 4.12 -14.50 -23.03
C LEU A 371 3.20 -13.93 -24.12
N ASP A 372 3.36 -14.37 -25.36
CA ASP A 372 2.52 -13.96 -26.50
C ASP A 372 1.04 -14.26 -26.23
N SER A 373 0.72 -15.45 -25.69
CA SER A 373 -0.67 -15.80 -25.37
C SER A 373 -1.30 -14.91 -24.29
N LEU A 374 -0.49 -14.41 -23.35
CA LEU A 374 -0.95 -13.48 -22.30
C LEU A 374 -1.22 -12.09 -22.88
N VAL A 375 -0.32 -11.60 -23.74
CA VAL A 375 -0.48 -10.32 -24.45
C VAL A 375 -1.68 -10.38 -25.38
N ASP A 376 -1.83 -11.45 -26.15
CA ASP A 376 -2.95 -11.65 -27.08
C ASP A 376 -4.30 -11.65 -26.34
N ASP A 377 -4.43 -12.33 -25.18
CA ASP A 377 -5.69 -12.33 -24.42
C ASP A 377 -6.03 -10.96 -23.82
N ALA A 378 -5.02 -10.21 -23.37
CA ALA A 378 -5.21 -8.86 -22.85
C ALA A 378 -5.68 -7.87 -23.95
N VAL A 379 -5.19 -8.06 -25.18
CA VAL A 379 -5.48 -7.18 -26.32
C VAL A 379 -6.79 -7.54 -27.02
N ALA A 380 -7.16 -8.83 -27.08
CA ALA A 380 -8.28 -9.34 -27.87
C ALA A 380 -9.62 -8.62 -27.65
N ASP A 381 -9.99 -8.36 -26.39
CA ASP A 381 -11.29 -7.77 -26.04
C ASP A 381 -11.21 -6.27 -25.69
N THR A 382 -10.01 -5.68 -25.72
CA THR A 382 -9.79 -4.31 -25.22
C THR A 382 -9.73 -3.27 -26.33
N VAL A 383 -9.19 -3.64 -27.50
CA VAL A 383 -9.06 -2.75 -28.66
C VAL A 383 -9.58 -3.43 -29.95
N PRO A 384 -10.00 -2.65 -30.96
CA PRO A 384 -10.42 -3.18 -32.26
C PRO A 384 -9.31 -3.99 -32.96
N ASP A 385 -9.69 -4.91 -33.85
CA ASP A 385 -8.78 -5.79 -34.59
C ASP A 385 -7.62 -5.05 -35.27
N ALA A 386 -7.86 -3.86 -35.84
CA ALA A 386 -6.85 -3.05 -36.51
C ALA A 386 -5.73 -2.54 -35.57
N ASP A 387 -6.04 -2.37 -34.28
CA ASP A 387 -5.11 -1.81 -33.29
C ASP A 387 -4.36 -2.90 -32.50
N ARG A 388 -4.79 -4.17 -32.62
CA ARG A 388 -4.21 -5.29 -31.84
C ARG A 388 -2.73 -5.50 -32.14
N GLY A 389 -2.35 -5.50 -33.42
CA GLY A 389 -0.96 -5.72 -33.84
C GLY A 389 0.00 -4.64 -33.33
N PRO A 390 -0.27 -3.34 -33.57
CA PRO A 390 0.52 -2.24 -33.02
C PRO A 390 0.62 -2.26 -31.49
N LEU A 391 -0.48 -2.56 -30.80
CA LEU A 391 -0.50 -2.64 -29.34
C LEU A 391 0.32 -3.81 -28.80
N ALA A 392 0.18 -5.01 -29.38
CA ALA A 392 0.97 -6.16 -28.98
C ALA A 392 2.48 -5.90 -29.16
N ALA A 393 2.89 -5.32 -30.29
CA ALA A 393 4.27 -4.93 -30.53
C ALA A 393 4.77 -3.91 -29.48
N TYR A 394 3.95 -2.92 -29.12
CA TYR A 394 4.27 -1.99 -28.04
C TYR A 394 4.48 -2.72 -26.70
N LEU A 395 3.55 -3.59 -26.30
CA LEU A 395 3.64 -4.31 -25.03
C LEU A 395 4.87 -5.22 -24.97
N HIS A 396 5.24 -5.89 -26.07
CA HIS A 396 6.47 -6.69 -26.14
C HIS A 396 7.74 -5.85 -25.96
N GLU A 397 7.80 -4.66 -26.55
CA GLU A 397 8.92 -3.74 -26.35
C GLU A 397 9.02 -3.30 -24.88
N GLU A 398 7.89 -2.90 -24.28
CA GLU A 398 7.83 -2.51 -22.87
C GLU A 398 8.19 -3.68 -21.93
N ILE A 399 7.83 -4.92 -22.26
CA ILE A 399 8.28 -6.12 -21.52
C ILE A 399 9.80 -6.26 -21.60
N GLY A 400 10.38 -6.13 -22.80
CA GLY A 400 11.84 -6.18 -22.98
C GLY A 400 12.59 -5.10 -22.18
N GLN A 401 11.94 -3.97 -21.93
CA GLN A 401 12.47 -2.84 -21.17
C GLN A 401 12.10 -2.85 -19.68
N GLY A 402 11.38 -3.87 -19.19
CA GLY A 402 11.02 -3.97 -17.77
C GLY A 402 9.87 -3.07 -17.31
N ARG A 403 9.11 -2.49 -18.25
CA ARG A 403 8.08 -1.48 -18.00
C ARG A 403 6.64 -2.00 -18.14
N VAL A 404 6.45 -3.30 -17.93
CA VAL A 404 5.13 -3.95 -17.89
C VAL A 404 4.80 -4.50 -16.51
N LEU A 405 3.51 -4.48 -16.17
CA LEU A 405 2.92 -5.15 -15.01
C LEU A 405 1.89 -6.18 -15.49
N LEU A 406 2.25 -7.46 -15.42
CA LEU A 406 1.35 -8.57 -15.73
C LEU A 406 0.43 -8.85 -14.55
N LEU A 407 -0.89 -8.83 -14.77
CA LEU A 407 -1.90 -9.01 -13.73
C LEU A 407 -2.74 -10.26 -14.06
N CYS A 408 -2.40 -11.39 -13.46
CA CYS A 408 -3.06 -12.67 -13.70
C CYS A 408 -4.14 -12.93 -12.64
N ASP A 409 -5.41 -12.87 -13.04
CA ASP A 409 -6.55 -13.04 -12.15
C ASP A 409 -7.12 -14.48 -12.19
N GLY A 410 -7.48 -15.01 -11.03
CA GLY A 410 -8.28 -16.22 -10.89
C GLY A 410 -7.51 -17.54 -11.05
N LEU A 411 -6.32 -17.67 -10.44
CA LEU A 411 -5.57 -18.94 -10.51
C LEU A 411 -6.38 -20.12 -9.98
N ASP A 412 -7.11 -19.93 -8.88
CA ASP A 412 -8.00 -20.93 -8.28
C ASP A 412 -9.16 -21.36 -9.19
N GLU A 413 -9.56 -20.52 -10.13
CA GLU A 413 -10.67 -20.77 -11.05
C GLU A 413 -10.26 -21.68 -12.23
N CYS A 414 -8.99 -22.07 -12.30
CA CYS A 414 -8.46 -23.01 -13.30
C CYS A 414 -8.78 -24.49 -12.99
N GLY A 415 -9.51 -24.77 -11.90
CA GLY A 415 -9.96 -26.10 -11.52
C GLY A 415 -8.82 -27.11 -11.36
N ALA A 416 -8.97 -28.32 -11.89
CA ALA A 416 -7.95 -29.37 -11.78
C ALA A 416 -6.58 -29.00 -12.41
N ARG A 417 -6.54 -27.97 -13.26
CA ARG A 417 -5.31 -27.53 -13.94
C ARG A 417 -4.48 -26.54 -13.12
N VAL A 418 -4.93 -26.10 -11.95
CA VAL A 418 -4.23 -25.12 -11.08
C VAL A 418 -2.72 -25.41 -10.94
N PRO A 419 -2.26 -26.64 -10.60
CA PRO A 419 -0.82 -26.90 -10.44
C PRO A 419 -0.03 -26.80 -11.75
N TRP A 420 -0.67 -27.13 -12.88
CA TRP A 420 -0.09 -27.02 -14.21
C TRP A 420 -0.01 -25.55 -14.63
N VAL A 421 -1.05 -24.75 -14.41
CA VAL A 421 -1.05 -23.30 -14.70
C VAL A 421 0.02 -22.59 -13.88
N ALA A 422 0.11 -22.87 -12.58
CA ALA A 422 1.13 -22.27 -11.72
C ALA A 422 2.56 -22.60 -12.22
N GLN A 423 2.79 -23.81 -12.72
CA GLN A 423 4.07 -24.18 -13.31
C GLN A 423 4.37 -23.41 -14.60
N GLN A 424 3.38 -23.23 -15.48
CA GLN A 424 3.55 -22.46 -16.72
C GLN A 424 3.78 -20.96 -16.44
N LEU A 425 3.05 -20.38 -15.49
CA LEU A 425 3.28 -19.00 -15.04
C LEU A 425 4.68 -18.81 -14.43
N LYS A 426 5.23 -19.83 -13.77
CA LYS A 426 6.62 -19.81 -13.28
C LYS A 426 7.62 -19.73 -14.43
N GLU A 427 7.41 -20.49 -15.50
CA GLU A 427 8.26 -20.43 -16.70
C GLU A 427 8.20 -19.05 -17.35
N VAL A 428 7.00 -18.47 -17.47
CA VAL A 428 6.83 -17.10 -17.97
C VAL A 428 7.56 -16.11 -17.07
N LEU A 429 7.33 -16.16 -15.75
CA LEU A 429 7.99 -15.27 -14.78
C LEU A 429 9.53 -15.33 -14.86
N ALA A 430 10.10 -16.52 -15.06
CA ALA A 430 11.54 -16.70 -15.21
C ALA A 430 12.10 -16.09 -16.51
N SER A 431 11.27 -15.91 -17.55
CA SER A 431 11.65 -15.31 -18.83
C SER A 431 11.49 -13.79 -18.88
N LEU A 432 10.81 -13.18 -17.89
CA LEU A 432 10.56 -11.75 -17.86
C LEU A 432 11.77 -10.94 -17.39
N HIS A 433 11.90 -9.71 -17.90
CA HIS A 433 12.87 -8.74 -17.38
C HIS A 433 12.70 -8.58 -15.85
N PRO A 434 13.79 -8.52 -15.04
CA PRO A 434 13.72 -8.44 -13.58
C PRO A 434 12.83 -7.31 -13.05
N SER A 435 12.84 -6.16 -13.72
CA SER A 435 12.00 -5.02 -13.37
C SER A 435 10.52 -5.16 -13.76
N CYS A 436 10.13 -6.11 -14.62
CA CYS A 436 8.71 -6.34 -14.90
C CYS A 436 7.96 -6.74 -13.62
N GLY A 437 6.77 -6.16 -13.45
CA GLY A 437 5.85 -6.54 -12.40
C GLY A 437 5.05 -7.79 -12.77
N PHE A 438 4.68 -8.57 -11.76
CA PHE A 438 3.96 -9.83 -11.93
C PHE A 438 3.07 -10.10 -10.71
N VAL A 439 1.77 -9.90 -10.87
CA VAL A 439 0.77 -10.09 -9.81
C VAL A 439 -0.09 -11.28 -10.18
N VAL A 440 -0.25 -12.20 -9.23
CA VAL A 440 -1.19 -13.31 -9.36
C VAL A 440 -2.20 -13.22 -8.24
N THR A 441 -3.48 -13.38 -8.55
CA THR A 441 -4.53 -13.51 -7.54
C THR A 441 -4.95 -14.97 -7.38
N THR A 442 -5.24 -15.36 -6.14
CA THR A 442 -5.74 -16.70 -5.86
C THR A 442 -6.56 -16.75 -4.56
N ARG A 443 -7.39 -17.78 -4.41
CA ARG A 443 -7.93 -18.22 -3.11
C ARG A 443 -6.92 -19.07 -2.34
N THR A 444 -7.17 -19.25 -1.04
CA THR A 444 -6.37 -20.08 -0.12
C THR A 444 -6.28 -21.54 -0.59
N ASN A 445 -7.30 -22.08 -1.25
CA ASN A 445 -7.31 -23.48 -1.72
C ASN A 445 -6.25 -23.78 -2.80
N ALA A 446 -5.91 -22.81 -3.64
CA ALA A 446 -4.88 -22.93 -4.68
C ALA A 446 -3.51 -22.41 -4.22
N GLN A 447 -3.37 -22.00 -2.96
CA GLN A 447 -2.14 -21.44 -2.41
C GLN A 447 -0.96 -22.42 -2.48
N GLY A 448 -1.18 -23.71 -2.21
CA GLY A 448 -0.11 -24.71 -2.28
C GLY A 448 0.52 -24.83 -3.67
N ALA A 449 -0.29 -24.65 -4.72
CA ALA A 449 0.21 -24.59 -6.10
C ALA A 449 0.86 -23.23 -6.39
N ALA A 450 0.24 -22.13 -5.95
CA ALA A 450 0.74 -20.78 -6.16
C ALA A 450 2.11 -20.53 -5.49
N ALA A 451 2.39 -21.18 -4.36
CA ALA A 451 3.68 -21.09 -3.66
C ALA A 451 4.88 -21.47 -4.55
N ARG A 452 4.66 -22.29 -5.59
CA ARG A 452 5.71 -22.67 -6.57
C ARG A 452 6.27 -21.49 -7.36
N LEU A 453 5.51 -20.40 -7.45
CA LEU A 453 5.90 -19.15 -8.13
C LEU A 453 7.01 -18.40 -7.37
N GLY A 454 7.15 -18.62 -6.06
CA GLY A 454 8.15 -17.92 -5.24
C GLY A 454 7.89 -16.42 -5.07
N LEU A 455 6.64 -15.97 -5.24
CA LEU A 455 6.24 -14.57 -5.09
C LEU A 455 5.98 -14.23 -3.61
N PRO A 456 6.32 -13.01 -3.15
CA PRO A 456 5.91 -12.51 -1.84
C PRO A 456 4.40 -12.57 -1.67
N ARG A 457 3.94 -13.13 -0.55
CA ARG A 457 2.52 -13.33 -0.26
C ARG A 457 1.95 -12.13 0.49
N VAL A 458 0.78 -11.68 0.05
CA VAL A 458 -0.05 -10.72 0.77
C VAL A 458 -1.49 -11.23 0.84
N GLU A 459 -2.18 -10.96 1.94
CA GLU A 459 -3.60 -11.27 2.09
C GLU A 459 -4.43 -10.01 1.87
N LEU A 460 -5.42 -10.05 0.97
CA LEU A 460 -6.31 -8.91 0.74
C LEU A 460 -7.26 -8.75 1.94
N ALA A 461 -7.08 -7.67 2.70
CA ALA A 461 -7.82 -7.36 3.91
C ALA A 461 -9.11 -6.61 3.59
N ALA A 462 -9.94 -6.37 4.63
CA ALA A 462 -11.10 -5.50 4.51
C ALA A 462 -10.68 -4.09 4.05
N PRO A 463 -11.38 -3.48 3.08
CA PRO A 463 -11.12 -2.10 2.68
C PRO A 463 -11.28 -1.14 3.85
N GLN A 464 -10.58 0.00 3.81
CA GLN A 464 -10.58 0.97 4.91
C GLN A 464 -11.98 1.55 5.18
N ASP A 465 -12.72 1.87 4.12
CA ASP A 465 -14.10 2.32 4.23
C ASP A 465 -14.94 1.76 3.07
N LEU A 466 -16.06 1.14 3.43
CA LEU A 466 -17.07 0.65 2.50
C LEU A 466 -18.30 1.57 2.44
N ASN A 467 -18.33 2.66 3.21
CA ASN A 467 -19.45 3.60 3.23
C ASN A 467 -19.71 4.19 1.84
N ALA A 468 -18.67 4.61 1.13
CA ALA A 468 -18.80 5.18 -0.21
C ALA A 468 -19.42 4.16 -1.17
N THR A 469 -18.93 2.92 -1.15
CA THR A 469 -19.51 1.82 -1.94
C THR A 469 -20.96 1.56 -1.60
N VAL A 470 -21.30 1.45 -0.31
CA VAL A 470 -22.67 1.22 0.15
C VAL A 470 -23.58 2.39 -0.27
N ASP A 471 -23.10 3.62 -0.16
CA ASP A 471 -23.86 4.80 -0.56
C ASP A 471 -24.11 4.83 -2.07
N SER A 472 -23.09 4.56 -2.88
CA SER A 472 -23.24 4.45 -4.34
C SER A 472 -24.27 3.38 -4.73
N ILE A 473 -24.34 2.26 -4.01
CA ILE A 473 -25.37 1.23 -4.21
C ILE A 473 -26.77 1.80 -3.92
N LEU A 474 -26.93 2.49 -2.79
CA LEU A 474 -28.22 3.07 -2.41
C LEU A 474 -28.67 4.15 -3.40
N VAL A 475 -27.75 5.00 -3.86
CA VAL A 475 -28.02 6.04 -4.87
C VAL A 475 -28.48 5.41 -6.18
N ALA A 476 -27.74 4.42 -6.70
CA ALA A 476 -28.13 3.74 -7.94
C ALA A 476 -29.48 3.02 -7.81
N CYS A 477 -29.76 2.41 -6.65
CA CYS A 477 -31.08 1.82 -6.39
C CYS A 477 -32.19 2.88 -6.37
N ALA A 478 -31.95 4.03 -5.74
CA ALA A 478 -32.92 5.12 -5.71
C ALA A 478 -33.18 5.69 -7.11
N GLU A 479 -32.15 5.78 -7.95
CA GLU A 479 -32.29 6.24 -9.33
C GLU A 479 -33.08 5.27 -10.20
N ALA A 480 -32.80 3.96 -10.09
CA ALA A 480 -33.44 2.92 -10.89
C ALA A 480 -34.88 2.60 -10.44
N ARG A 481 -35.16 2.64 -9.13
CA ARG A 481 -36.38 2.06 -8.55
C ARG A 481 -37.32 3.06 -7.90
N VAL A 482 -36.88 4.29 -7.60
CA VAL A 482 -37.65 5.27 -6.82
C VAL A 482 -37.98 6.52 -7.66
N PRO A 483 -39.25 6.99 -7.66
CA PRO A 483 -39.63 8.24 -8.34
C PRO A 483 -38.83 9.44 -7.83
N GLY A 484 -38.47 10.35 -8.75
CA GLY A 484 -37.66 11.56 -8.49
C GLY A 484 -37.96 12.32 -7.18
N PRO A 485 -39.22 12.69 -6.87
CA PRO A 485 -39.53 13.48 -5.66
C PRO A 485 -39.27 12.73 -4.35
N ASP A 486 -39.31 11.40 -4.35
CA ASP A 486 -39.21 10.58 -3.13
C ASP A 486 -37.76 10.11 -2.84
N ARG A 487 -36.83 10.31 -3.79
CA ARG A 487 -35.45 9.82 -3.70
C ARG A 487 -34.70 10.34 -2.47
N ALA A 488 -34.84 11.63 -2.17
CA ALA A 488 -34.13 12.25 -1.04
C ALA A 488 -34.59 11.67 0.30
N ALA A 489 -35.90 11.49 0.48
CA ALA A 489 -36.47 10.87 1.68
C ALA A 489 -36.06 9.39 1.79
N PHE A 490 -36.13 8.65 0.67
CA PHE A 490 -35.67 7.26 0.60
C PHE A 490 -34.20 7.14 1.05
N LEU A 491 -33.30 7.92 0.46
CA LEU A 491 -31.87 7.89 0.78
C LEU A 491 -31.60 8.29 2.23
N ALA A 492 -32.25 9.33 2.76
CA ALA A 492 -32.09 9.74 4.15
C ALA A 492 -32.44 8.60 5.12
N THR A 493 -33.58 7.93 4.92
CA THR A 493 -34.01 6.79 5.74
C THR A 493 -33.00 5.63 5.67
N ARG A 494 -32.54 5.24 4.47
CA ARG A 494 -31.63 4.10 4.30
C ARG A 494 -30.21 4.41 4.79
N ARG A 495 -29.71 5.63 4.59
CA ARG A 495 -28.40 6.07 5.13
C ARG A 495 -28.40 6.07 6.65
N ALA A 496 -29.46 6.60 7.28
CA ALA A 496 -29.62 6.55 8.73
C ALA A 496 -29.62 5.10 9.21
N TRP A 497 -30.39 4.24 8.53
CA TRP A 497 -30.46 2.82 8.86
C TRP A 497 -29.12 2.09 8.72
N ILE A 498 -28.37 2.30 7.62
CA ILE A 498 -27.03 1.71 7.42
C ILE A 498 -26.05 2.20 8.47
N LYS A 499 -26.10 3.49 8.83
CA LYS A 499 -25.26 4.07 9.88
C LYS A 499 -25.54 3.40 11.24
N ASP A 500 -26.81 3.16 11.55
CA ASP A 500 -27.20 2.46 12.78
C ASP A 500 -26.81 0.98 12.74
N ALA A 501 -26.98 0.31 11.59
CA ALA A 501 -26.53 -1.07 11.38
C ALA A 501 -25.01 -1.21 11.49
N LYS A 502 -24.23 -0.23 11.00
CA LYS A 502 -22.76 -0.20 11.13
C LYS A 502 -22.33 -0.08 12.59
N LYS A 503 -23.01 0.76 13.37
CA LYS A 503 -22.75 0.89 14.80
C LYS A 503 -23.10 -0.38 15.56
N ALA A 504 -24.21 -1.02 15.21
CA ALA A 504 -24.65 -2.24 15.87
C ALA A 504 -23.82 -3.48 15.46
N HIS A 505 -23.34 -3.54 14.21
CA HIS A 505 -22.79 -4.74 13.58
C HIS A 505 -21.61 -4.44 12.63
N SER A 506 -20.57 -3.77 13.12
CA SER A 506 -19.43 -3.31 12.32
C SER A 506 -18.72 -4.42 11.52
N HIS A 507 -18.62 -5.62 12.08
CA HIS A 507 -18.00 -6.79 11.43
C HIS A 507 -18.74 -7.29 10.20
N LEU A 508 -20.06 -7.06 10.09
CA LEU A 508 -20.84 -7.46 8.90
C LEU A 508 -20.55 -6.57 7.70
N LEU A 509 -20.28 -5.29 7.94
CA LEU A 509 -19.98 -4.32 6.90
C LEU A 509 -18.48 -4.25 6.58
N ALA A 510 -17.64 -5.07 7.21
CA ALA A 510 -16.22 -5.18 6.90
C ALA A 510 -15.94 -6.01 5.62
N VAL A 511 -16.86 -6.89 5.23
CA VAL A 511 -16.71 -7.72 4.02
C VAL A 511 -17.45 -7.06 2.85
N PRO A 512 -16.77 -6.69 1.74
CA PRO A 512 -17.38 -5.92 0.64
C PRO A 512 -18.65 -6.53 0.07
N LEU A 513 -18.65 -7.85 -0.18
CA LEU A 513 -19.83 -8.55 -0.70
C LEU A 513 -21.02 -8.48 0.27
N LEU A 514 -20.78 -8.56 1.58
CA LEU A 514 -21.84 -8.50 2.59
C LEU A 514 -22.39 -7.09 2.74
N ALA A 515 -21.51 -6.09 2.72
CA ALA A 515 -21.91 -4.69 2.70
C ALA A 515 -22.79 -4.40 1.47
N ALA A 516 -22.41 -4.90 0.30
CA ALA A 516 -23.20 -4.75 -0.93
C ALA A 516 -24.56 -5.47 -0.84
N LEU A 517 -24.59 -6.71 -0.35
CA LEU A 517 -25.84 -7.44 -0.14
C LEU A 517 -26.76 -6.74 0.86
N LEU A 518 -26.23 -6.25 1.98
CA LEU A 518 -27.01 -5.50 2.97
C LEU A 518 -27.58 -4.21 2.40
N ALA A 519 -26.80 -3.46 1.61
CA ALA A 519 -27.26 -2.28 0.92
C ALA A 519 -28.42 -2.60 -0.04
N LEU A 520 -28.30 -3.69 -0.82
CA LEU A 520 -29.35 -4.15 -1.74
C LEU A 520 -30.61 -4.64 -1.01
N VAL A 521 -30.46 -5.38 0.09
CA VAL A 521 -31.59 -5.83 0.92
C VAL A 521 -32.34 -4.63 1.50
N CYS A 522 -31.59 -3.65 2.02
CA CYS A 522 -32.13 -2.40 2.57
C CYS A 522 -32.84 -1.58 1.50
N ALA A 523 -32.26 -1.49 0.30
CA ALA A 523 -32.84 -0.75 -0.82
C ALA A 523 -34.15 -1.37 -1.33
N ASN A 524 -34.30 -2.70 -1.24
CA ASN A 524 -35.49 -3.42 -1.72
C ASN A 524 -36.62 -3.53 -0.68
N ALA A 525 -36.35 -3.20 0.59
CA ALA A 525 -37.36 -3.27 1.63
C ALA A 525 -38.20 -1.97 1.67
N PRO A 526 -39.55 -2.06 1.77
CA PRO A 526 -40.37 -0.91 2.09
C PRO A 526 -40.06 -0.44 3.52
N ASP A 527 -40.25 0.85 3.81
CA ASP A 527 -39.83 1.49 5.08
C ASP A 527 -40.36 0.74 6.31
N ALA A 528 -41.63 0.30 6.26
CA ALA A 528 -42.27 -0.45 7.33
C ALA A 528 -41.71 -1.88 7.52
N ALA A 529 -41.06 -2.44 6.49
CA ALA A 529 -40.47 -3.78 6.51
C ALA A 529 -38.94 -3.75 6.45
N LEU A 530 -38.30 -2.59 6.69
CA LEU A 530 -36.85 -2.54 6.91
C LEU A 530 -36.51 -3.55 8.01
N PRO A 531 -35.62 -4.52 7.74
CA PRO A 531 -35.39 -5.60 8.69
C PRO A 531 -34.88 -5.00 10.00
N ARG A 532 -35.61 -5.24 11.09
CA ARG A 532 -35.22 -4.80 12.43
C ARG A 532 -34.43 -5.93 13.08
N GLY A 533 -33.24 -5.61 13.57
CA GLY A 533 -32.36 -6.57 14.21
C GLY A 533 -31.48 -7.37 13.25
N ARG A 534 -30.32 -7.78 13.78
CA ARG A 534 -29.25 -8.50 13.07
C ARG A 534 -29.73 -9.77 12.35
N ALA A 535 -30.65 -10.50 12.99
CA ALA A 535 -31.04 -11.83 12.55
C ALA A 535 -31.94 -11.82 11.32
N ALA A 536 -32.96 -10.96 11.32
CA ALA A 536 -33.85 -10.78 10.17
C ALA A 536 -33.08 -10.30 8.92
N LEU A 537 -32.04 -9.47 9.11
CA LEU A 537 -31.18 -8.99 8.02
C LEU A 537 -30.41 -10.12 7.35
N LEU A 538 -29.67 -10.89 8.15
CA LEU A 538 -28.84 -11.97 7.63
C LEU A 538 -29.68 -13.07 7.01
N HIS A 539 -30.82 -13.41 7.62
CA HIS A 539 -31.78 -14.35 7.07
C HIS A 539 -32.25 -13.93 5.67
N ARG A 540 -32.73 -12.68 5.54
CA ARG A 540 -33.18 -12.16 4.24
C ARG A 540 -32.06 -12.09 3.20
N ALA A 541 -30.84 -11.75 3.61
CA ALA A 541 -29.70 -11.73 2.71
C ALA A 541 -29.39 -13.13 2.14
N VAL A 542 -29.47 -14.17 2.97
CA VAL A 542 -29.31 -15.57 2.56
C VAL A 542 -30.43 -16.00 1.61
N GLU A 543 -31.70 -15.77 1.97
CA GLU A 543 -32.86 -16.10 1.13
C GLU A 543 -32.80 -15.41 -0.24
N GLN A 544 -32.52 -14.10 -0.26
CA GLN A 544 -32.44 -13.34 -1.50
C GLN A 544 -31.29 -13.79 -2.40
N SER A 545 -30.16 -14.23 -1.84
CA SER A 545 -29.04 -14.77 -2.61
C SER A 545 -29.45 -16.05 -3.35
N VAL A 546 -30.18 -16.94 -2.69
CA VAL A 546 -30.72 -18.18 -3.31
C VAL A 546 -31.75 -17.86 -4.38
N HIS A 547 -32.75 -17.01 -4.07
CA HIS A 547 -33.80 -16.65 -5.02
C HIS A 547 -33.27 -15.90 -6.25
N ARG A 548 -32.21 -15.12 -6.10
CA ARG A 548 -31.58 -14.42 -7.23
C ARG A 548 -30.81 -15.39 -8.11
N TRP A 549 -30.02 -16.28 -7.53
CA TRP A 549 -29.34 -17.31 -8.30
C TRP A 549 -30.33 -18.18 -9.08
N GLU A 550 -31.47 -18.53 -8.49
CA GLU A 550 -32.52 -19.29 -9.18
C GLU A 550 -32.92 -18.66 -10.52
N ARG A 551 -33.12 -17.33 -10.52
CA ARG A 551 -33.50 -16.56 -11.72
C ARG A 551 -32.38 -16.52 -12.76
N LEU A 552 -31.13 -16.43 -12.30
CA LEU A 552 -29.95 -16.34 -13.16
C LEU A 552 -29.44 -17.71 -13.61
N ARG A 553 -29.87 -18.82 -12.99
CA ARG A 553 -29.31 -20.16 -13.24
C ARG A 553 -29.29 -20.54 -14.72
N GLY A 554 -30.31 -20.11 -15.48
CA GLY A 554 -30.42 -20.36 -16.91
C GLY A 554 -29.43 -19.60 -17.80
N THR A 555 -28.76 -18.57 -17.29
CA THR A 555 -27.76 -17.75 -18.02
C THR A 555 -26.32 -18.03 -17.60
N LEU A 556 -26.10 -18.89 -16.61
CA LEU A 556 -24.77 -19.28 -16.11
C LEU A 556 -24.06 -20.28 -17.03
N ASP A 557 -22.74 -20.44 -16.83
CA ASP A 557 -21.82 -21.20 -17.71
C ASP A 557 -22.36 -22.59 -18.10
N PRO A 558 -22.65 -22.83 -19.40
CA PRO A 558 -23.17 -24.12 -19.87
C PRO A 558 -22.14 -25.26 -19.78
N ALA A 559 -20.85 -24.98 -19.58
CA ALA A 559 -19.80 -26.00 -19.48
C ALA A 559 -19.84 -26.81 -18.16
N ARG A 560 -20.52 -26.29 -17.12
CA ARG A 560 -20.74 -26.99 -15.84
C ARG A 560 -22.19 -26.81 -15.39
N PRO A 561 -23.14 -27.50 -16.03
CA PRO A 561 -24.56 -27.32 -15.75
C PRO A 561 -24.89 -27.63 -14.29
N TRP A 562 -25.89 -26.93 -13.76
CA TRP A 562 -26.47 -27.23 -12.45
C TRP A 562 -27.53 -28.31 -12.61
N ALA A 563 -27.65 -29.21 -11.63
CA ALA A 563 -28.67 -30.25 -11.65
C ALA A 563 -30.08 -29.63 -11.76
N PRO A 564 -30.93 -30.07 -12.71
CA PRO A 564 -32.29 -29.53 -12.87
C PRO A 564 -33.17 -29.74 -11.63
N ALA A 565 -32.91 -30.80 -10.87
CA ALA A 565 -33.64 -31.14 -9.65
C ALA A 565 -33.27 -30.25 -8.45
N LEU A 566 -32.23 -29.42 -8.54
CA LEU A 566 -31.82 -28.52 -7.47
C LEU A 566 -32.87 -27.41 -7.29
N THR A 567 -33.39 -27.24 -6.08
CA THR A 567 -34.40 -26.22 -5.76
C THR A 567 -33.89 -25.22 -4.72
N THR A 568 -34.56 -24.07 -4.61
CA THR A 568 -34.25 -23.06 -3.59
C THR A 568 -34.36 -23.61 -2.16
N GLY A 569 -35.37 -24.46 -1.90
CA GLY A 569 -35.56 -25.09 -0.59
C GLY A 569 -34.39 -26.01 -0.21
N MET A 570 -33.87 -26.80 -1.16
CA MET A 570 -32.71 -27.67 -0.92
C MET A 570 -31.45 -26.87 -0.62
N LEU A 571 -31.27 -25.70 -1.25
CA LEU A 571 -30.15 -24.81 -0.98
C LEU A 571 -30.25 -24.20 0.42
N LEU A 572 -31.43 -23.74 0.85
CA LEU A 572 -31.64 -23.19 2.19
C LEU A 572 -31.45 -24.26 3.27
N ASP A 573 -32.00 -25.45 3.08
CA ASP A 573 -31.77 -26.58 3.99
C ASP A 573 -30.28 -26.99 4.02
N GLY A 574 -29.61 -26.92 2.87
CA GLY A 574 -28.16 -27.12 2.76
C GLY A 574 -27.35 -26.08 3.54
N PHE A 575 -27.75 -24.81 3.49
CA PHE A 575 -27.13 -23.74 4.27
C PHE A 575 -27.24 -24.02 5.77
N VAL A 576 -28.44 -24.38 6.23
CA VAL A 576 -28.71 -24.74 7.63
C VAL A 576 -27.85 -25.93 8.07
N THR A 577 -27.78 -26.97 7.23
CA THR A 577 -27.02 -28.20 7.51
C THR A 577 -25.51 -27.93 7.61
N LEU A 578 -24.94 -27.21 6.64
CA LEU A 578 -23.51 -26.85 6.63
C LEU A 578 -23.15 -25.95 7.80
N GLY A 579 -23.97 -24.93 8.08
CA GLY A 579 -23.72 -24.01 9.18
C GLY A 579 -23.83 -24.68 10.56
N ARG A 580 -24.77 -25.62 10.75
CA ARG A 580 -24.86 -26.45 11.97
C ARG A 580 -23.64 -27.33 12.16
N LEU A 581 -23.10 -27.88 11.08
CA LEU A 581 -21.87 -28.67 11.13
C LEU A 581 -20.67 -27.81 11.57
N LEU A 582 -20.65 -26.54 11.18
CA LEU A 582 -19.62 -25.54 11.52
C LEU A 582 -19.85 -24.82 12.85
N ALA A 583 -21.03 -24.96 13.45
CA ALA A 583 -21.33 -24.40 14.77
C ALA A 583 -20.61 -25.19 15.89
N GLY A 584 -20.18 -26.42 15.61
CA GLY A 584 -19.22 -27.14 16.45
C GLY A 584 -17.78 -26.66 16.18
N GLU A 585 -16.91 -26.62 17.20
CA GLU A 585 -15.56 -26.04 17.11
C GLU A 585 -14.56 -26.73 16.16
N ALA A 586 -14.98 -27.78 15.44
CA ALA A 586 -14.13 -28.50 14.49
C ALA A 586 -14.45 -28.09 13.05
N THR A 587 -13.42 -27.83 12.23
CA THR A 587 -13.54 -27.66 10.78
C THR A 587 -13.68 -29.06 10.15
N PRO A 588 -14.90 -29.47 9.74
CA PRO A 588 -15.12 -30.85 9.31
C PRO A 588 -14.53 -31.04 7.89
N PRO A 589 -14.00 -32.23 7.55
CA PRO A 589 -13.58 -32.50 6.18
C PRO A 589 -14.77 -32.41 5.21
N ALA A 590 -14.53 -32.01 3.96
CA ALA A 590 -15.55 -31.86 2.93
C ALA A 590 -16.38 -33.13 2.72
N GLY A 591 -15.76 -34.32 2.87
CA GLY A 591 -16.48 -35.60 2.84
C GLY A 591 -17.60 -35.69 3.89
N ARG A 592 -17.36 -35.21 5.11
CA ARG A 592 -18.37 -35.18 6.19
C ARG A 592 -19.48 -34.18 5.90
N ALA A 593 -19.15 -33.06 5.24
CA ALA A 593 -20.13 -32.09 4.77
C ALA A 593 -21.05 -32.69 3.70
N LEU A 594 -20.48 -33.40 2.72
CA LEU A 594 -21.23 -34.12 1.69
C LEU A 594 -22.09 -35.24 2.28
N GLU A 595 -21.58 -36.00 3.24
CA GLU A 595 -22.35 -37.03 3.97
C GLU A 595 -23.56 -36.42 4.68
N SER A 596 -23.38 -35.27 5.34
CA SER A 596 -24.45 -34.58 6.06
C SER A 596 -25.52 -34.03 5.11
N LEU A 597 -25.10 -33.43 3.98
CA LEU A 597 -26.01 -32.99 2.91
C LEU A 597 -26.75 -34.17 2.26
N ASN A 598 -26.06 -35.28 1.99
CA ASN A 598 -26.67 -36.48 1.45
C ASN A 598 -27.70 -37.06 2.43
N SER A 599 -27.39 -37.12 3.73
CA SER A 599 -28.35 -37.54 4.75
C SER A 599 -29.58 -36.63 4.79
N MET A 600 -29.41 -35.31 4.72
CA MET A 600 -30.50 -34.34 4.65
C MET A 600 -31.40 -34.57 3.43
N LEU A 601 -30.83 -34.79 2.25
CA LEU A 601 -31.59 -35.04 1.02
C LEU A 601 -32.31 -36.39 1.02
N ARG A 602 -31.79 -37.38 1.76
CA ARG A 602 -32.41 -38.70 1.91
C ARG A 602 -33.52 -38.75 2.95
N ASP A 603 -33.61 -37.75 3.82
CA ASP A 603 -34.61 -37.69 4.89
C ASP A 603 -36.03 -37.86 4.30
N PRO A 604 -36.76 -38.93 4.65
CA PRO A 604 -38.10 -39.19 4.13
C PRO A 604 -39.11 -38.10 4.50
N LEU A 605 -38.85 -37.35 5.57
CA LEU A 605 -39.73 -36.28 6.05
C LEU A 605 -39.45 -34.93 5.37
N ARG A 606 -38.37 -34.83 4.57
CA ARG A 606 -37.99 -33.61 3.85
C ARG A 606 -38.03 -33.79 2.34
N TRP A 607 -37.06 -34.54 1.79
CA TRP A 607 -36.79 -34.58 0.35
C TRP A 607 -36.91 -36.00 -0.24
N ALA A 608 -36.79 -37.05 0.57
CA ALA A 608 -36.97 -38.46 0.21
C ALA A 608 -36.20 -38.90 -1.06
N MET A 609 -34.99 -38.37 -1.28
CA MET A 609 -34.23 -38.64 -2.51
C MET A 609 -33.55 -40.03 -2.51
N PRO A 610 -33.48 -40.70 -3.66
CA PRO A 610 -32.68 -41.91 -3.83
C PRO A 610 -31.17 -41.65 -3.56
N PRO A 611 -30.41 -42.60 -2.99
CA PRO A 611 -29.03 -42.36 -2.55
C PRO A 611 -28.07 -41.82 -3.62
N ALA A 612 -28.17 -42.28 -4.87
CA ALA A 612 -27.31 -41.83 -5.96
C ALA A 612 -27.62 -40.38 -6.37
N ALA A 613 -28.91 -40.04 -6.50
CA ALA A 613 -29.36 -38.69 -6.82
C ALA A 613 -29.04 -37.70 -5.68
N ALA A 614 -29.20 -38.13 -4.43
CA ALA A 614 -28.85 -37.35 -3.25
C ALA A 614 -27.34 -37.05 -3.18
N GLY A 615 -26.49 -38.00 -3.56
CA GLY A 615 -25.04 -37.81 -3.64
C GLY A 615 -24.64 -36.74 -4.66
N GLU A 616 -25.15 -36.84 -5.88
CA GLU A 616 -24.91 -35.83 -6.93
C GLU A 616 -25.41 -34.44 -6.50
N LEU A 617 -26.65 -34.36 -6.00
CA LEU A 617 -27.22 -33.07 -5.59
C LEU A 617 -26.48 -32.46 -4.39
N ALA A 618 -25.97 -33.27 -3.46
CA ALA A 618 -25.17 -32.79 -2.33
C ALA A 618 -23.89 -32.06 -2.80
N GLU A 619 -23.23 -32.55 -3.85
CA GLU A 619 -22.08 -31.86 -4.45
C GLU A 619 -22.49 -30.51 -5.05
N HIS A 620 -23.64 -30.45 -5.72
CA HIS A 620 -24.15 -29.19 -6.25
C HIS A 620 -24.55 -28.19 -5.14
N VAL A 621 -25.16 -28.65 -4.03
CA VAL A 621 -25.50 -27.79 -2.89
C VAL A 621 -24.22 -27.23 -2.24
N LEU A 622 -23.20 -28.07 -2.03
CA LEU A 622 -21.92 -27.63 -1.50
C LEU A 622 -21.25 -26.64 -2.46
N ARG A 623 -21.20 -26.96 -3.76
CA ARG A 623 -20.64 -26.10 -4.80
C ARG A 623 -21.32 -24.74 -4.85
N PHE A 624 -22.64 -24.68 -4.70
CA PHE A 624 -23.36 -23.41 -4.67
C PHE A 624 -22.91 -22.52 -3.49
N TRP A 625 -22.83 -23.10 -2.29
CA TRP A 625 -22.45 -22.35 -1.08
C TRP A 625 -20.95 -22.08 -0.96
N ASP A 626 -20.10 -22.80 -1.70
CA ASP A 626 -18.63 -22.66 -1.74
C ASP A 626 -18.15 -21.79 -2.92
N GLU A 627 -18.64 -22.03 -4.13
CA GLU A 627 -18.17 -21.35 -5.34
C GLU A 627 -19.02 -20.12 -5.69
N HIS A 628 -20.35 -20.20 -5.55
CA HIS A 628 -21.27 -19.15 -6.05
C HIS A 628 -21.57 -18.06 -5.01
N VAL A 629 -22.20 -18.40 -3.89
CA VAL A 629 -22.43 -17.44 -2.78
C VAL A 629 -21.21 -17.39 -1.86
N ALA A 630 -20.58 -18.55 -1.73
CA ALA A 630 -19.25 -18.73 -1.17
C ALA A 630 -19.15 -18.39 0.34
N VAL A 631 -20.24 -18.51 1.09
CA VAL A 631 -20.29 -18.30 2.56
C VAL A 631 -19.72 -19.47 3.38
N PHE A 632 -19.81 -20.70 2.85
CA PHE A 632 -19.21 -21.91 3.43
C PHE A 632 -18.19 -22.45 2.45
N VAL A 633 -16.91 -22.40 2.83
CA VAL A 633 -15.79 -22.60 1.90
C VAL A 633 -15.01 -23.86 2.25
N VAL A 634 -14.65 -24.65 1.24
CA VAL A 634 -13.71 -25.77 1.41
C VAL A 634 -12.28 -25.23 1.25
N ASN A 635 -11.49 -25.27 2.32
CA ASN A 635 -10.13 -24.74 2.33
C ASN A 635 -9.13 -25.66 1.60
N GLY A 636 -7.87 -25.24 1.49
CA GLY A 636 -6.82 -26.02 0.83
C GLY A 636 -6.48 -27.37 1.48
N ALA A 637 -6.88 -27.58 2.74
CA ALA A 637 -6.77 -28.86 3.43
C ALA A 637 -7.98 -29.79 3.18
N GLY A 638 -8.95 -29.35 2.37
CA GLY A 638 -10.18 -30.10 2.11
C GLY A 638 -11.17 -30.04 3.28
N GLU A 639 -11.06 -29.05 4.16
CA GLU A 639 -11.96 -28.85 5.30
C GLU A 639 -12.98 -27.74 5.02
N LEU A 640 -14.23 -27.96 5.42
CA LEU A 640 -15.27 -26.96 5.39
C LEU A 640 -15.02 -25.91 6.48
N THR A 641 -15.16 -24.65 6.12
CA THR A 641 -15.02 -23.50 7.01
C THR A 641 -16.13 -22.49 6.74
N SER A 642 -16.44 -21.62 7.70
CA SER A 642 -17.36 -20.49 7.48
C SER A 642 -16.56 -19.21 7.25
N ARG A 643 -16.92 -18.42 6.23
CA ARG A 643 -16.28 -17.11 5.96
C ARG A 643 -16.35 -16.15 7.14
N SER A 644 -17.45 -16.25 7.87
CA SER A 644 -17.71 -15.49 9.08
C SER A 644 -18.44 -16.40 10.03
N LYS A 645 -18.05 -16.40 11.31
CA LYS A 645 -18.78 -17.12 12.37
C LYS A 645 -20.28 -16.80 12.30
N VAL A 646 -20.61 -15.57 11.91
CA VAL A 646 -21.99 -15.10 11.74
C VAL A 646 -22.84 -15.92 10.77
N PHE A 647 -22.27 -16.52 9.72
CA PHE A 647 -23.02 -17.40 8.81
C PHE A 647 -23.36 -18.75 9.44
N ALA A 648 -22.47 -19.30 10.26
CA ALA A 648 -22.77 -20.48 11.06
C ALA A 648 -23.79 -20.15 12.17
N GLU A 649 -23.68 -18.97 12.80
CA GLU A 649 -24.62 -18.50 13.81
C GLU A 649 -26.04 -18.28 13.22
N ILE A 650 -26.17 -17.63 12.05
CA ILE A 650 -27.48 -17.44 11.42
C ILE A 650 -28.05 -18.76 10.87
N ALA A 651 -27.23 -19.66 10.35
CA ALA A 651 -27.67 -21.00 9.97
C ALA A 651 -28.21 -21.78 11.18
N THR A 652 -27.55 -21.65 12.34
CA THR A 652 -28.01 -22.24 13.60
C THR A 652 -29.32 -21.60 14.07
N ALA A 653 -29.48 -20.28 13.91
CA ALA A 653 -30.73 -19.58 14.21
C ALA A 653 -31.88 -20.02 13.28
N MET A 654 -31.61 -20.24 12.00
CA MET A 654 -32.58 -20.80 11.04
C MET A 654 -32.98 -22.24 11.38
N TRP A 655 -32.02 -23.06 11.83
CA TRP A 655 -32.32 -24.39 12.38
C TRP A 655 -33.21 -24.29 13.62
N ALA A 656 -32.88 -23.41 14.58
CA ALA A 656 -33.64 -23.23 15.81
C ALA A 656 -35.13 -22.92 15.51
N ARG A 657 -35.39 -22.12 14.48
CA ARG A 657 -36.74 -21.81 13.99
C ARG A 657 -37.50 -23.00 13.42
N SER A 658 -36.81 -24.03 12.93
CA SER A 658 -37.45 -25.21 12.30
C SER A 658 -37.41 -26.48 13.15
N CYS A 659 -36.62 -26.50 14.23
CA CYS A 659 -36.49 -27.66 15.12
C CYS A 659 -37.66 -27.82 16.10
N GLY A 660 -37.73 -29.00 16.74
CA GLY A 660 -38.69 -29.29 17.79
C GLY A 660 -38.36 -28.60 19.12
N ALA A 661 -39.36 -28.44 20.00
CA ALA A 661 -39.19 -27.73 21.28
C ALA A 661 -38.18 -28.38 22.24
N GLU A 662 -38.08 -29.72 22.27
CA GLU A 662 -37.07 -30.43 23.07
C GLU A 662 -35.66 -30.25 22.48
N GLU A 663 -35.50 -30.36 21.16
CA GLU A 663 -34.21 -30.14 20.49
C GLU A 663 -33.68 -28.72 20.70
N LEU A 664 -34.58 -27.74 20.69
CA LEU A 664 -34.26 -26.33 20.98
C LEU A 664 -33.74 -26.17 22.41
N ARG A 665 -34.43 -26.74 23.41
CA ARG A 665 -34.01 -26.71 24.82
C ARG A 665 -32.69 -27.43 25.03
N ASP A 666 -32.50 -28.59 24.42
CA ASP A 666 -31.24 -29.34 24.50
C ASP A 666 -30.08 -28.56 23.91
N TRP A 667 -30.26 -27.94 22.73
CA TRP A 667 -29.23 -27.08 22.15
C TRP A 667 -28.90 -25.89 23.04
N LEU A 668 -29.91 -25.20 23.60
CA LEU A 668 -29.69 -24.06 24.49
C LEU A 668 -28.88 -24.45 25.74
N ARG A 669 -29.19 -25.59 26.37
CA ARG A 669 -28.41 -26.09 27.54
C ARG A 669 -26.93 -26.29 27.22
N HIS A 670 -26.60 -26.75 26.02
CA HIS A 670 -25.21 -26.92 25.59
C HIS A 670 -24.57 -25.60 25.15
N ALA A 671 -25.31 -24.77 24.42
CA ALA A 671 -24.83 -23.49 23.89
C ALA A 671 -24.50 -22.51 25.03
N LEU A 672 -25.31 -22.49 26.09
CA LEU A 672 -25.14 -21.61 27.25
C LEU A 672 -23.85 -21.89 28.05
N VAL A 673 -23.21 -23.06 27.89
CA VAL A 673 -21.94 -23.35 28.56
C VAL A 673 -20.81 -22.43 28.07
N HIS A 674 -20.88 -21.95 26.83
CA HIS A 674 -19.82 -21.18 26.18
C HIS A 674 -20.28 -19.79 25.77
N THR A 675 -19.49 -18.75 26.02
CA THR A 675 -19.77 -17.38 25.56
C THR A 675 -19.71 -17.25 24.04
N ASP A 676 -19.00 -18.16 23.37
CA ASP A 676 -18.92 -18.24 21.92
C ASP A 676 -20.27 -18.46 21.23
N SER A 677 -21.27 -18.98 21.93
CA SER A 677 -22.60 -19.25 21.39
C SER A 677 -23.58 -18.09 21.54
N ASP A 678 -23.21 -17.02 22.26
CA ASP A 678 -24.11 -15.88 22.56
C ASP A 678 -24.64 -15.23 21.28
N GLY A 679 -23.80 -15.14 20.25
CA GLY A 679 -24.19 -14.64 18.93
C GLY A 679 -25.28 -15.49 18.28
N ALA A 680 -25.16 -16.82 18.32
CA ALA A 680 -26.16 -17.73 17.77
C ALA A 680 -27.47 -17.71 18.55
N ILE A 681 -27.41 -17.65 19.89
CA ILE A 681 -28.60 -17.56 20.76
C ILE A 681 -29.34 -16.25 20.50
N ALA A 682 -28.63 -15.11 20.44
CA ALA A 682 -29.22 -13.82 20.14
C ALA A 682 -29.88 -13.78 18.76
N LEU A 683 -29.26 -14.39 17.75
CA LEU A 683 -29.84 -14.48 16.41
C LEU A 683 -31.07 -15.41 16.38
N ALA A 684 -31.04 -16.55 17.08
CA ALA A 684 -32.17 -17.45 17.20
C ALA A 684 -33.37 -16.76 17.87
N ALA A 685 -33.13 -16.07 18.98
CA ALA A 685 -34.15 -15.34 19.71
C ALA A 685 -34.73 -14.17 18.91
N GLY A 686 -33.92 -13.49 18.09
CA GLY A 686 -34.39 -12.47 17.17
C GLY A 686 -35.15 -12.99 15.95
N LEU A 687 -35.02 -14.28 15.59
CA LEU A 687 -35.76 -14.92 14.48
C LEU A 687 -37.02 -15.66 14.93
N ASP A 688 -37.01 -16.23 16.12
CA ASP A 688 -38.09 -17.07 16.65
C ASP A 688 -38.31 -16.79 18.15
N SER A 689 -39.50 -16.30 18.48
CA SER A 689 -39.92 -15.98 19.84
C SER A 689 -39.93 -17.20 20.77
N ARG A 690 -40.08 -18.42 20.23
CA ARG A 690 -40.01 -19.67 21.03
C ARG A 690 -38.66 -19.86 21.73
N THR A 691 -37.60 -19.21 21.25
CA THR A 691 -36.28 -19.27 21.88
C THR A 691 -36.28 -18.57 23.24
N ALA A 692 -37.02 -17.48 23.42
CA ALA A 692 -37.12 -16.79 24.69
C ALA A 692 -37.85 -17.65 25.74
N GLU A 693 -38.96 -18.27 25.34
CA GLU A 693 -39.70 -19.22 26.18
C GLU A 693 -38.83 -20.43 26.56
N ALA A 694 -38.13 -21.02 25.59
CA ALA A 694 -37.23 -22.15 25.83
C ALA A 694 -36.04 -21.79 26.74
N LEU A 695 -35.50 -20.57 26.64
CA LEU A 695 -34.48 -20.09 27.56
C LEU A 695 -35.04 -19.89 28.98
N LEU A 696 -36.28 -19.41 29.14
CA LEU A 696 -36.94 -19.32 30.44
C LEU A 696 -37.19 -20.72 31.04
N ASP A 697 -37.54 -21.72 30.22
CA ASP A 697 -37.64 -23.12 30.66
C ASP A 697 -36.29 -23.66 31.13
N VAL A 698 -35.22 -23.41 30.37
CA VAL A 698 -33.87 -23.81 30.78
C VAL A 698 -33.44 -23.07 32.05
N GLY A 699 -33.87 -21.81 32.20
CA GLY A 699 -33.64 -20.92 33.35
C GLY A 699 -34.08 -21.49 34.70
N GLU A 700 -35.06 -22.40 34.71
CA GLU A 700 -35.48 -23.10 35.94
C GLU A 700 -34.38 -24.01 36.52
N THR A 701 -33.45 -24.43 35.68
CA THR A 701 -32.36 -25.35 36.06
C THR A 701 -30.96 -24.77 35.84
N GLN A 702 -30.82 -23.77 34.96
CA GLN A 702 -29.56 -23.10 34.63
C GLN A 702 -29.76 -21.58 34.61
N ARG A 703 -29.30 -20.90 35.66
CA ARG A 703 -29.52 -19.47 35.90
C ARG A 703 -28.94 -18.56 34.80
N GLU A 704 -27.93 -19.04 34.09
CA GLU A 704 -27.30 -18.37 32.96
C GLU A 704 -28.29 -18.11 31.82
N ALA A 705 -29.29 -18.99 31.64
CA ALA A 705 -30.34 -18.83 30.64
C ALA A 705 -31.26 -17.64 30.96
N THR A 706 -31.61 -17.46 32.24
CA THR A 706 -32.41 -16.31 32.70
C THR A 706 -31.66 -15.00 32.50
N LEU A 707 -30.36 -14.96 32.83
CA LEU A 707 -29.53 -13.78 32.57
C LEU A 707 -29.41 -13.47 31.07
N MET A 708 -29.33 -14.49 30.22
CA MET A 708 -29.33 -14.33 28.77
C MET A 708 -30.65 -13.74 28.26
N VAL A 709 -31.80 -14.26 28.71
CA VAL A 709 -33.12 -13.71 28.32
C VAL A 709 -33.27 -12.26 28.75
N ALA A 710 -32.85 -11.92 29.97
CA ALA A 710 -32.92 -10.57 30.48
C ALA A 710 -32.02 -9.60 29.67
N ASP A 711 -30.80 -10.03 29.33
CA ASP A 711 -29.89 -9.25 28.46
C ASP A 711 -30.48 -9.05 27.05
N LEU A 712 -31.04 -10.10 26.45
CA LEU A 712 -31.70 -10.02 25.14
C LEU A 712 -32.91 -9.08 25.17
N ALA A 713 -33.70 -9.11 26.24
CA ALA A 713 -34.85 -8.22 26.42
C ALA A 713 -34.41 -6.76 26.65
N ALA A 714 -33.40 -6.53 27.49
CA ALA A 714 -32.83 -5.20 27.74
C ALA A 714 -32.22 -4.56 26.48
N ARG A 715 -31.62 -5.38 25.60
CA ARG A 715 -31.13 -4.95 24.28
C ARG A 715 -32.23 -4.77 23.23
N GLY A 716 -33.48 -5.10 23.54
CA GLY A 716 -34.61 -5.07 22.61
C GLY A 716 -34.54 -6.11 21.51
N VAL A 717 -33.76 -7.19 21.68
CA VAL A 717 -33.69 -8.32 20.74
C VAL A 717 -34.95 -9.16 20.82
N VAL A 718 -35.51 -9.32 22.03
CA VAL A 718 -36.78 -10.00 22.29
C VAL A 718 -37.73 -9.07 23.05
N THR A 719 -39.04 -9.29 22.86
CA THR A 719 -40.08 -8.66 23.67
C THR A 719 -40.76 -9.76 24.47
N LEU A 720 -40.75 -9.61 25.79
CA LEU A 720 -41.35 -10.58 26.71
C LEU A 720 -42.79 -10.15 27.01
N SER A 721 -43.71 -11.11 27.02
CA SER A 721 -45.07 -10.92 27.52
C SER A 721 -45.08 -10.69 29.04
N ASP A 722 -46.18 -10.14 29.59
CA ASP A 722 -46.30 -9.90 31.03
C ASP A 722 -46.06 -11.17 31.87
N GLY A 723 -46.49 -12.34 31.37
CA GLY A 723 -46.24 -13.63 32.03
C GLY A 723 -44.77 -14.05 32.00
N GLU A 724 -44.10 -13.87 30.86
CA GLU A 724 -42.67 -14.15 30.71
C GLU A 724 -41.81 -13.18 31.52
N LEU A 725 -42.18 -11.89 31.59
CA LEU A 725 -41.53 -10.91 32.45
C LEU A 725 -41.66 -11.29 33.93
N GLY A 726 -42.85 -11.69 34.36
CA GLY A 726 -43.08 -12.19 35.72
C GLY A 726 -42.18 -13.38 36.04
N ARG A 727 -42.14 -14.38 35.14
CA ARG A 727 -41.29 -15.56 35.29
C ARG A 727 -39.80 -15.23 35.31
N ALA A 728 -39.35 -14.32 34.43
CA ALA A 728 -37.96 -13.86 34.40
C ALA A 728 -37.57 -13.18 35.71
N LEU A 729 -38.42 -12.28 36.24
CA LEU A 729 -38.18 -11.61 37.52
C LEU A 729 -38.13 -12.60 38.69
N ASP A 730 -39.04 -13.58 38.73
CA ASP A 730 -39.05 -14.61 39.78
C ASP A 730 -37.75 -15.47 39.71
N GLN A 731 -37.28 -15.81 38.51
CA GLN A 731 -36.02 -16.53 38.31
C GLN A 731 -34.79 -15.68 38.66
N LEU A 732 -34.78 -14.38 38.32
CA LEU A 732 -33.71 -13.47 38.71
C LEU A 732 -33.65 -13.30 40.24
N ALA A 733 -34.80 -13.20 40.91
CA ALA A 733 -34.87 -13.14 42.38
C ALA A 733 -34.32 -14.43 43.01
N ASN A 734 -34.71 -15.59 42.49
CA ASN A 734 -34.16 -16.88 42.93
C ASN A 734 -32.66 -17.00 42.67
N GLY A 735 -32.16 -16.42 41.57
CA GLY A 735 -30.74 -16.34 41.25
C GLY A 735 -29.96 -15.48 42.23
N ALA A 736 -30.48 -14.30 42.57
CA ALA A 736 -29.89 -13.39 43.56
C ALA A 736 -29.82 -14.05 44.96
N LEU A 737 -30.92 -14.67 45.40
CA LEU A 737 -30.97 -15.40 46.68
C LEU A 737 -30.02 -16.61 46.70
N GLY A 738 -29.94 -17.36 45.60
CA GLY A 738 -28.98 -18.46 45.47
C GLY A 738 -27.53 -17.99 45.55
N ALA A 739 -27.20 -16.86 44.92
CA ALA A 739 -25.86 -16.27 45.00
C ALA A 739 -25.51 -15.80 46.42
N LEU A 740 -26.48 -15.24 47.16
CA LEU A 740 -26.31 -14.91 48.59
C LEU A 740 -26.10 -16.16 49.46
N ALA A 741 -26.75 -17.27 49.12
CA ALA A 741 -26.55 -18.57 49.77
C ALA A 741 -25.20 -19.24 49.40
N GLY A 742 -24.36 -18.57 48.60
CA GLY A 742 -23.06 -19.08 48.17
C GLY A 742 -23.13 -20.11 47.04
N GLU A 743 -24.28 -20.23 46.37
CA GLU A 743 -24.38 -21.09 45.20
C GLU A 743 -23.59 -20.46 44.03
N PRO A 744 -22.61 -21.17 43.46
CA PRO A 744 -21.76 -20.60 42.43
C PRO A 744 -22.57 -20.37 41.15
N VAL A 745 -22.51 -19.15 40.61
CA VAL A 745 -22.83 -18.90 39.21
C VAL A 745 -21.65 -19.45 38.40
N LEU A 746 -21.91 -20.40 37.50
CA LEU A 746 -20.81 -21.01 36.75
C LEU A 746 -20.22 -19.95 35.80
N PRO A 747 -18.92 -19.64 35.91
CA PRO A 747 -18.29 -18.70 34.99
C PRO A 747 -18.37 -19.28 33.57
N ARG A 748 -18.81 -18.44 32.63
CA ARG A 748 -18.93 -18.81 31.21
C ARG A 748 -17.66 -18.36 30.51
N GLY A 749 -16.84 -19.33 30.11
CA GLY A 749 -15.65 -19.08 29.29
C GLY A 749 -15.91 -19.28 27.79
N PRO A 750 -15.06 -18.72 26.91
CA PRO A 750 -14.96 -19.23 25.55
C PRO A 750 -14.55 -20.71 25.60
N GLY A 751 -14.99 -21.52 24.63
CA GLY A 751 -14.70 -22.96 24.63
C GLY A 751 -13.20 -23.27 24.51
N LYS A 752 -12.41 -22.32 24.00
CA LYS A 752 -10.94 -22.26 24.10
C LYS A 752 -10.48 -20.94 24.71
N PRO A 753 -9.68 -20.93 25.79
CA PRO A 753 -9.14 -19.70 26.33
C PRO A 753 -8.20 -19.03 25.32
N PRO A 754 -8.29 -17.71 25.10
CA PRO A 754 -7.38 -17.00 24.19
C PRO A 754 -5.93 -17.12 24.67
N GLY A 755 -5.00 -17.34 23.73
CA GLY A 755 -3.58 -17.57 24.03
C GLY A 755 -2.83 -16.38 24.65
N PHE A 756 -3.44 -15.20 24.73
CA PHE A 756 -2.85 -13.99 25.31
C PHE A 756 -3.80 -13.37 26.34
N LEU A 757 -3.32 -13.21 27.58
CA LEU A 757 -4.01 -12.62 28.76
C LEU A 757 -5.32 -13.32 29.21
N PRO A 758 -5.27 -14.59 29.63
CA PRO A 758 -6.44 -15.33 30.15
C PRO A 758 -7.07 -14.73 31.43
N ALA A 759 -6.38 -13.81 32.13
CA ALA A 759 -6.82 -13.26 33.40
C ALA A 759 -7.86 -12.11 33.32
N LEU A 760 -8.16 -11.60 32.12
CA LEU A 760 -8.99 -10.40 31.93
C LEU A 760 -10.45 -10.68 31.58
N TRP A 761 -10.78 -11.85 31.02
CA TRP A 761 -12.05 -12.03 30.29
C TRP A 761 -13.24 -12.48 31.16
N ASP A 762 -13.00 -12.99 32.37
CA ASP A 762 -14.07 -13.65 33.14
C ASP A 762 -14.13 -13.22 34.61
N LYS A 763 -13.60 -12.04 34.92
CA LYS A 763 -13.79 -11.39 36.23
C LYS A 763 -14.94 -10.38 36.24
N ALA A 764 -15.70 -10.25 35.14
CA ALA A 764 -16.67 -9.17 34.96
C ALA A 764 -18.00 -9.40 35.72
N ARG A 765 -18.41 -10.64 35.95
CA ARG A 765 -19.50 -10.95 36.89
C ARG A 765 -18.87 -11.24 38.24
N GLY A 766 -18.95 -10.27 39.16
CA GLY A 766 -18.51 -10.50 40.54
C GLY A 766 -19.24 -11.69 41.15
N ALA A 767 -18.59 -12.41 42.06
CA ALA A 767 -19.30 -13.36 42.93
C ALA A 767 -20.32 -12.56 43.75
N GLY A 768 -21.61 -12.91 43.65
CA GLY A 768 -22.68 -12.25 44.41
C GLY A 768 -23.96 -11.99 43.60
N PRO A 769 -24.96 -11.33 44.20
CA PRO A 769 -26.29 -11.14 43.62
C PRO A 769 -26.34 -10.08 42.50
N TRP A 770 -25.30 -9.24 42.36
CA TRP A 770 -25.30 -8.08 41.46
C TRP A 770 -25.69 -8.39 40.01
N PRO A 771 -25.20 -9.44 39.32
CA PRO A 771 -25.58 -9.71 37.93
C PRO A 771 -27.08 -9.92 37.73
N PHE A 772 -27.77 -10.48 38.74
CA PHE A 772 -29.22 -10.69 38.71
C PHE A 772 -29.99 -9.41 38.98
N VAL A 773 -29.50 -8.60 39.93
CA VAL A 773 -30.03 -7.26 40.24
C VAL A 773 -29.91 -6.34 39.03
N GLU A 774 -28.72 -6.25 38.44
CA GLU A 774 -28.45 -5.44 37.27
C GLU A 774 -29.34 -5.84 36.09
N ALA A 775 -29.46 -7.14 35.83
CA ALA A 775 -30.35 -7.66 34.80
C ALA A 775 -31.81 -7.24 35.06
N ALA A 776 -32.28 -7.33 36.31
CA ALA A 776 -33.63 -6.90 36.68
C ALA A 776 -33.82 -5.39 36.53
N CYS A 777 -32.84 -4.57 36.92
CA CYS A 777 -32.84 -3.11 36.80
C CYS A 777 -32.95 -2.62 35.35
N LEU A 778 -32.31 -3.33 34.41
CA LEU A 778 -32.27 -2.96 32.99
C LEU A 778 -33.49 -3.44 32.18
N LEU A 779 -34.36 -4.27 32.76
CA LEU A 779 -35.60 -4.71 32.10
C LEU A 779 -36.61 -3.57 32.02
N ALA A 780 -37.16 -3.35 30.82
CA ALA A 780 -38.31 -2.50 30.61
C ALA A 780 -39.56 -3.19 31.18
N LEU A 781 -40.11 -2.65 32.29
CA LEU A 781 -41.23 -3.26 33.00
C LEU A 781 -42.49 -2.39 32.98
N PRO A 782 -43.69 -3.00 32.81
CA PRO A 782 -44.94 -2.31 33.06
C PRO A 782 -45.06 -1.95 34.55
N SER A 783 -45.82 -0.90 34.86
CA SER A 783 -45.98 -0.39 36.23
C SER A 783 -46.41 -1.43 37.26
N THR A 784 -47.20 -2.43 36.83
CA THR A 784 -47.66 -3.56 37.66
C THR A 784 -46.55 -4.49 38.11
N SER A 785 -45.42 -4.57 37.39
CA SER A 785 -44.30 -5.47 37.66
C SER A 785 -43.12 -4.78 38.34
N ARG A 786 -43.08 -3.44 38.37
CA ARG A 786 -41.99 -2.66 39.00
C ARG A 786 -41.84 -2.95 40.49
N ARG A 787 -42.95 -3.19 41.20
CA ARG A 787 -42.92 -3.57 42.62
C ARG A 787 -42.11 -4.84 42.86
N ARG A 788 -42.26 -5.86 41.99
CA ARG A 788 -41.50 -7.11 42.10
C ARG A 788 -40.00 -6.90 41.88
N ARG A 789 -39.62 -5.98 40.99
CA ARG A 789 -38.21 -5.58 40.79
C ARG A 789 -37.67 -4.85 42.03
N THR A 790 -38.46 -3.98 42.65
CA THR A 790 -38.08 -3.34 43.93
C THR A 790 -37.88 -4.37 45.03
N ASP A 791 -38.82 -5.31 45.19
CA ASP A 791 -38.71 -6.39 46.18
C ASP A 791 -37.44 -7.23 45.95
N LEU A 792 -37.06 -7.50 44.69
CA LEU A 792 -35.82 -8.20 44.34
C LEU A 792 -34.56 -7.43 44.79
N VAL A 793 -34.50 -6.12 44.52
CA VAL A 793 -33.36 -5.26 44.92
C VAL A 793 -33.21 -5.26 46.45
N GLU A 794 -34.32 -5.14 47.18
CA GLU A 794 -34.33 -5.16 48.65
C GLU A 794 -33.90 -6.52 49.23
N LEU A 795 -34.31 -7.63 48.60
CA LEU A 795 -33.96 -8.99 49.01
C LEU A 795 -32.49 -9.35 48.73
N SER A 796 -31.77 -8.55 47.93
CA SER A 796 -30.42 -8.87 47.47
C SER A 796 -29.30 -8.44 48.42
N GLU A 797 -29.62 -7.91 49.61
CA GLU A 797 -28.66 -7.48 50.65
C GLU A 797 -27.47 -6.66 50.10
N LEU A 798 -27.77 -5.72 49.19
CA LEU A 798 -26.76 -4.85 48.58
C LEU A 798 -26.22 -3.84 49.59
N ASP A 799 -24.96 -3.43 49.44
CA ASP A 799 -24.44 -2.27 50.18
C ASP A 799 -25.13 -0.97 49.73
N ASP A 800 -25.04 0.09 50.56
CA ASP A 800 -25.70 1.37 50.31
C ASP A 800 -25.37 1.98 48.93
N THR A 801 -24.16 1.73 48.40
CA THR A 801 -23.74 2.26 47.10
C THR A 801 -24.36 1.46 45.96
N ALA A 802 -24.30 0.13 46.03
CA ALA A 802 -24.90 -0.78 45.05
C ALA A 802 -26.43 -0.65 45.04
N GLU A 803 -27.07 -0.49 46.21
CA GLU A 803 -28.51 -0.23 46.31
C GLU A 803 -28.89 1.10 45.64
N SER A 804 -28.10 2.16 45.87
CA SER A 804 -28.30 3.46 45.22
C SER A 804 -28.17 3.36 43.69
N ILE A 805 -27.13 2.66 43.19
CA ILE A 805 -26.95 2.39 41.75
C ILE A 805 -28.14 1.62 41.18
N ALA A 806 -28.59 0.56 41.86
CA ALA A 806 -29.74 -0.25 41.40
C ALA A 806 -31.04 0.56 41.34
N ARG A 807 -31.32 1.40 42.35
CA ARG A 807 -32.49 2.29 42.36
C ARG A 807 -32.43 3.33 41.26
N THR A 808 -31.27 3.94 41.02
CA THR A 808 -31.09 4.89 39.92
C THR A 808 -31.20 4.23 38.54
N LEU A 809 -30.68 3.01 38.37
CA LEU A 809 -30.87 2.24 37.13
C LEU A 809 -32.34 1.90 36.88
N CYS A 810 -33.10 1.54 37.92
CA CYS A 810 -34.54 1.36 37.82
C CYS A 810 -35.23 2.64 37.36
N ALA A 811 -34.91 3.79 37.97
CA ALA A 811 -35.48 5.09 37.62
C ALA A 811 -35.16 5.50 36.17
N LEU A 812 -33.90 5.36 35.75
CA LEU A 812 -33.47 5.63 34.37
C LEU A 812 -34.18 4.71 33.36
N THR A 813 -34.30 3.42 33.68
CA THR A 813 -34.96 2.45 32.82
C THR A 813 -36.47 2.71 32.73
N ASP A 814 -37.12 3.07 33.84
CA ASP A 814 -38.54 3.41 33.86
C ASP A 814 -38.84 4.71 33.12
N ALA A 815 -38.04 5.76 33.34
CA ALA A 815 -38.16 7.03 32.64
C ALA A 815 -38.02 6.84 31.12
N ARG A 816 -37.07 6.01 30.68
CA ARG A 816 -36.92 5.61 29.28
C ARG A 816 -38.10 4.79 28.77
N THR A 817 -38.60 3.85 29.57
CA THR A 817 -39.72 2.96 29.19
C THR A 817 -41.04 3.74 29.04
N ASP A 818 -41.28 4.69 29.93
CA ASP A 818 -42.49 5.53 29.95
C ASP A 818 -42.37 6.78 29.06
N ALA A 819 -41.18 7.03 28.50
CA ALA A 819 -40.82 8.28 27.84
C ALA A 819 -41.15 9.53 28.69
N SER A 820 -40.89 9.43 30.00
CA SER A 820 -41.17 10.48 30.98
C SER A 820 -39.87 11.14 31.46
N PRO A 821 -39.91 12.42 31.87
CA PRO A 821 -38.75 13.06 32.49
C PRO A 821 -38.44 12.45 33.86
N LEU A 822 -37.19 12.58 34.31
CA LEU A 822 -36.76 12.22 35.66
C LEU A 822 -37.35 13.19 36.68
N SER A 823 -37.78 12.67 37.83
CA SER A 823 -38.19 13.49 38.96
C SER A 823 -36.98 14.18 39.61
N ARG A 824 -37.24 15.26 40.36
CA ARG A 824 -36.17 16.00 41.06
C ARG A 824 -35.35 15.13 42.00
N ALA A 825 -36.00 14.19 42.70
CA ALA A 825 -35.32 13.27 43.60
C ALA A 825 -34.42 12.28 42.83
N GLU A 826 -34.83 11.84 41.64
CA GLU A 826 -34.04 10.95 40.78
C GLU A 826 -32.84 11.68 40.15
N ILE A 827 -33.01 12.95 39.76
CA ILE A 827 -31.92 13.80 39.28
C ILE A 827 -30.88 14.02 40.38
N ASP A 828 -31.31 14.31 41.60
CA ASP A 828 -30.41 14.52 42.75
C ASP A 828 -29.65 13.22 43.08
N ALA A 829 -30.31 12.07 43.06
CA ALA A 829 -29.68 10.76 43.26
C ALA A 829 -28.68 10.41 42.14
N LEU A 830 -29.06 10.65 40.88
CA LEU A 830 -28.19 10.44 39.73
C LEU A 830 -26.94 11.31 39.81
N ARG A 831 -27.09 12.58 40.20
CA ARG A 831 -25.95 13.49 40.40
C ARG A 831 -24.98 12.99 41.47
N GLN A 832 -25.50 12.50 42.59
CA GLN A 832 -24.67 11.94 43.66
C GLN A 832 -23.86 10.73 43.17
N LEU A 833 -24.45 9.87 42.33
CA LEU A 833 -23.76 8.73 41.74
C LEU A 833 -22.73 9.12 40.68
N LEU A 834 -23.05 10.08 39.80
CA LEU A 834 -22.10 10.59 38.80
C LEU A 834 -20.88 11.28 39.44
N ALA A 835 -21.05 11.82 40.64
CA ALA A 835 -20.01 12.46 41.44
C ALA A 835 -19.24 11.49 42.34
N LEU A 836 -19.53 10.17 42.30
CA LEU A 836 -18.73 9.18 43.04
C LEU A 836 -17.26 9.28 42.61
N PRO A 837 -16.32 9.13 43.56
CA PRO A 837 -14.91 9.18 43.25
C PRO A 837 -14.58 8.10 42.22
N LEU A 838 -14.13 8.54 41.05
CA LEU A 838 -13.69 7.64 40.00
C LEU A 838 -12.50 6.83 40.51
N PRO A 839 -12.40 5.55 40.12
CA PRO A 839 -11.18 4.82 40.35
C PRO A 839 -10.03 5.63 39.77
N GLN A 840 -8.90 5.69 40.48
CA GLN A 840 -7.71 6.32 39.91
C GLN A 840 -7.50 5.73 38.52
N ASP A 841 -7.30 6.61 37.53
CA ASP A 841 -6.87 6.20 36.20
C ASP A 841 -5.84 5.09 36.35
N SER A 842 -5.87 4.11 35.44
CA SER A 842 -4.72 3.25 35.25
C SER A 842 -3.55 4.14 34.85
N GLY A 843 -2.92 4.70 35.87
CA GLY A 843 -1.71 5.46 35.76
C GLY A 843 -0.69 4.44 35.36
N MET A 844 -0.08 4.69 34.22
CA MET A 844 1.32 4.39 34.14
C MET A 844 1.95 5.23 35.26
N VAL A 845 2.09 4.64 36.45
CA VAL A 845 2.89 5.24 37.51
C VAL A 845 4.29 4.88 37.12
N GLN A 846 5.05 5.91 36.78
CA GLN A 846 6.47 5.79 36.56
C GLN A 846 7.07 5.40 37.93
N GLN A 847 7.23 4.10 38.18
CA GLN A 847 7.90 3.62 39.38
C GLN A 847 9.39 3.94 39.33
N GLY A 848 9.89 4.17 38.12
CA GLY A 848 11.20 4.75 37.82
C GLY A 848 11.30 5.16 36.35
N ARG A 849 12.39 5.80 35.94
CA ARG A 849 12.60 6.52 34.66
C ARG A 849 12.36 5.67 33.39
N GLY A 850 12.19 4.35 33.50
CA GLY A 850 11.87 3.42 32.41
C GLY A 850 10.87 2.32 32.80
N SER A 851 10.19 2.48 33.93
CA SER A 851 9.23 1.51 34.43
C SER A 851 7.89 2.13 34.68
N TRP A 852 6.99 1.83 33.76
CA TRP A 852 5.61 2.15 33.93
C TRP A 852 4.93 0.90 34.47
N LYS A 853 4.68 0.91 35.78
CA LYS A 853 3.74 -0.06 36.32
C LYS A 853 2.37 0.50 36.01
N MET A 854 1.61 -0.22 35.20
CA MET A 854 0.18 -0.01 35.16
C MET A 854 -0.31 -0.43 36.55
N VAL A 855 -0.43 0.54 37.46
CA VAL A 855 -1.16 0.34 38.69
C VAL A 855 -2.58 0.18 38.19
N GLY A 856 -3.10 -1.05 38.28
CA GLY A 856 -4.43 -1.34 37.79
C GLY A 856 -5.38 -0.32 38.41
N GLY A 857 -5.96 0.54 37.58
CA GLY A 857 -7.02 1.43 38.02
C GLY A 857 -8.06 0.56 38.71
N GLY A 858 -8.59 1.04 39.84
CA GLY A 858 -9.72 0.34 40.45
C GLY A 858 -10.81 0.12 39.40
N ARG A 859 -11.60 -0.94 39.54
CA ARG A 859 -12.75 -1.09 38.64
C ARG A 859 -13.79 -0.07 39.04
N LEU A 860 -14.50 0.50 38.06
CA LEU A 860 -15.74 1.21 38.33
C LEU A 860 -16.66 0.29 39.14
N THR A 861 -17.36 0.86 40.11
CA THR A 861 -18.40 0.14 40.85
C THR A 861 -19.37 -0.49 39.83
N PRO A 862 -19.69 -1.79 39.95
CA PRO A 862 -20.62 -2.45 39.02
C PRO A 862 -21.93 -1.67 38.87
N GLY A 863 -22.43 -1.52 37.63
CA GLY A 863 -23.62 -0.74 37.32
C GLY A 863 -23.41 0.74 37.01
N LEU A 864 -22.28 1.33 37.41
CA LEU A 864 -22.06 2.78 37.25
C LEU A 864 -21.86 3.18 35.77
N GLU A 865 -21.38 2.26 34.93
CA GLU A 865 -21.26 2.47 33.48
C GLU A 865 -22.65 2.53 32.79
N GLN A 866 -23.61 1.73 33.26
CA GLN A 866 -25.00 1.74 32.79
C GLN A 866 -25.71 3.02 33.27
N VAL A 867 -25.40 3.49 34.49
CA VAL A 867 -25.87 4.78 35.02
C VAL A 867 -25.34 5.93 34.15
N ALA A 868 -24.04 5.93 33.81
CA ALA A 868 -23.44 6.96 32.95
C ALA A 868 -24.08 6.98 31.54
N LEU A 869 -24.35 5.80 30.97
CA LEU A 869 -25.03 5.69 29.68
C LEU A 869 -26.47 6.21 29.74
N GLY A 870 -27.25 5.84 30.77
CA GLY A 870 -28.60 6.37 30.96
C GLY A 870 -28.61 7.88 31.25
N ALA A 871 -27.65 8.38 32.03
CA ALA A 871 -27.48 9.81 32.29
C ALA A 871 -27.20 10.61 31.01
N ALA A 872 -26.39 10.05 30.10
CA ALA A 872 -26.13 10.67 28.81
C ALA A 872 -27.43 10.84 28.00
N GLU A 873 -28.35 9.85 28.04
CA GLU A 873 -29.63 9.89 27.33
C GLU A 873 -30.57 11.00 27.88
N HIS A 874 -30.43 11.34 29.16
CA HIS A 874 -31.19 12.39 29.85
C HIS A 874 -30.40 13.69 30.07
N LEU A 875 -29.30 13.92 29.33
CA LEU A 875 -28.38 15.05 29.59
C LEU A 875 -29.07 16.42 29.62
N GLY A 876 -30.11 16.62 28.80
CA GLY A 876 -30.88 17.88 28.76
C GLY A 876 -31.75 18.15 30.00
N GLU A 877 -31.94 17.16 30.87
CA GLU A 877 -32.66 17.26 32.14
C GLU A 877 -31.71 17.44 33.33
N LEU A 878 -30.40 17.24 33.11
CA LEU A 878 -29.37 17.32 34.14
C LEU A 878 -28.72 18.70 34.18
N PRO A 879 -28.05 19.06 35.30
CA PRO A 879 -27.28 20.30 35.38
C PRO A 879 -26.16 20.37 34.33
N ASP A 880 -25.75 21.59 33.94
CA ASP A 880 -24.77 21.83 32.86
C ASP A 880 -23.40 21.13 33.06
N ASP A 881 -23.02 20.80 34.30
CA ASP A 881 -21.79 20.10 34.65
C ASP A 881 -21.90 18.56 34.51
N ALA A 882 -23.10 17.99 34.39
CA ALA A 882 -23.33 16.55 34.31
C ALA A 882 -22.62 15.90 33.11
N GLY A 883 -22.50 16.61 31.99
CA GLY A 883 -21.79 16.15 30.80
C GLY A 883 -20.31 15.86 31.07
N GLU A 884 -19.69 16.61 31.99
CA GLU A 884 -18.29 16.38 32.37
C GLU A 884 -18.12 15.12 33.21
N TYR A 885 -19.01 14.86 34.17
CA TYR A 885 -18.99 13.65 34.99
C TYR A 885 -19.26 12.40 34.15
N VAL A 886 -20.23 12.46 33.23
CA VAL A 886 -20.53 11.37 32.29
C VAL A 886 -19.35 11.11 31.35
N PHE A 887 -18.70 12.17 30.84
CA PHE A 887 -17.49 12.03 30.02
C PHE A 887 -16.33 11.42 30.79
N ALA A 888 -16.11 11.84 32.04
CA ALA A 888 -15.06 11.31 32.90
C ALA A 888 -15.31 9.82 33.19
N LEU A 889 -16.54 9.43 33.54
CA LEU A 889 -16.93 8.03 33.70
C LEU A 889 -16.66 7.21 32.43
N ALA A 890 -17.03 7.72 31.26
CA ALA A 890 -16.82 7.04 29.98
C ALA A 890 -15.34 6.68 29.72
N MET A 891 -14.40 7.52 30.14
CA MET A 891 -12.95 7.25 30.03
C MET A 891 -12.50 6.02 30.84
N HIS A 892 -13.25 5.61 31.85
CA HIS A 892 -12.96 4.44 32.70
C HIS A 892 -13.82 3.20 32.35
N THR A 893 -14.71 3.30 31.35
CA THR A 893 -15.54 2.17 30.88
C THR A 893 -14.85 1.36 29.78
N SER A 894 -15.44 0.23 29.41
CA SER A 894 -14.98 -0.52 28.24
C SER A 894 -15.19 0.29 26.94
N GLY A 895 -14.30 0.14 25.96
CA GLY A 895 -14.28 1.00 24.76
C GLY A 895 -15.60 1.09 24.00
N HIS A 896 -16.35 -0.02 23.90
CA HIS A 896 -17.66 -0.03 23.25
C HIS A 896 -18.75 0.74 24.03
N VAL A 897 -18.68 0.78 25.37
CA VAL A 897 -19.58 1.57 26.22
C VAL A 897 -19.19 3.04 26.14
N ALA A 898 -17.89 3.36 26.19
CA ALA A 898 -17.37 4.71 26.04
C ALA A 898 -17.80 5.35 24.71
N GLU A 899 -17.69 4.61 23.60
CA GLU A 899 -18.14 5.06 22.28
C GLU A 899 -19.64 5.39 22.24
N ARG A 900 -20.48 4.57 22.90
CA ARG A 900 -21.91 4.83 23.01
C ARG A 900 -22.18 6.10 23.81
N ILE A 901 -21.51 6.28 24.94
CA ILE A 901 -21.63 7.48 25.78
C ILE A 901 -21.19 8.72 24.99
N TYR A 902 -20.04 8.69 24.31
CA TYR A 902 -19.57 9.80 23.47
C TYR A 902 -20.55 10.15 22.36
N ALA A 903 -21.14 9.15 21.70
CA ALA A 903 -22.13 9.37 20.66
C ALA A 903 -23.42 10.01 21.20
N VAL A 904 -23.81 9.71 22.44
CA VAL A 904 -24.97 10.33 23.09
C VAL A 904 -24.63 11.77 23.53
N LEU A 905 -23.48 11.98 24.18
CA LEU A 905 -22.99 13.31 24.57
C LEU A 905 -22.87 14.25 23.36
N ALA A 906 -22.31 13.77 22.24
CA ALA A 906 -22.19 14.55 21.01
C ALA A 906 -23.56 14.95 20.43
N ARG A 907 -24.58 14.07 20.52
CA ARG A 907 -25.96 14.41 20.12
C ARG A 907 -26.60 15.45 21.05
N GLY A 908 -26.21 15.46 22.32
CA GLY A 908 -26.61 16.47 23.31
C GLY A 908 -25.87 17.82 23.17
N GLY A 909 -25.01 17.99 22.15
CA GLY A 909 -24.27 19.24 21.93
C GLY A 909 -22.99 19.38 22.75
N PHE A 910 -22.55 18.33 23.46
CA PHE A 910 -21.31 18.35 24.22
C PHE A 910 -20.10 18.19 23.27
N ASP A 911 -19.24 19.21 23.20
CA ASP A 911 -18.06 19.24 22.33
C ASP A 911 -16.95 18.31 22.86
N THR A 912 -16.99 17.05 22.42
CA THR A 912 -15.92 16.09 22.68
C THR A 912 -14.65 16.41 21.88
N SER A 913 -14.74 17.19 20.78
CA SER A 913 -13.67 17.40 19.80
C SER A 913 -12.60 18.41 20.23
N ARG A 914 -12.94 19.46 20.99
CA ARG A 914 -11.96 20.46 21.49
C ARG A 914 -10.87 19.86 22.38
N ARG A 915 -11.20 18.83 23.17
CA ARG A 915 -10.24 18.16 24.07
C ARG A 915 -9.33 17.19 23.31
N TRP A 916 -9.81 16.57 22.24
CA TRP A 916 -8.97 15.93 21.20
C TRP A 916 -8.13 16.96 20.42
N GLY A 917 -8.62 18.20 20.31
CA GLY A 917 -7.99 19.38 19.70
C GLY A 917 -6.59 19.73 20.24
N ASN A 918 -6.41 19.65 21.56
CA ASN A 918 -5.11 19.96 22.19
C ASN A 918 -4.05 18.89 21.96
N ILE A 919 -4.47 17.64 21.78
CA ILE A 919 -3.61 16.53 21.37
C ILE A 919 -3.23 16.69 19.89
N THR A 920 -4.18 17.11 19.05
CA THR A 920 -3.97 17.34 17.62
C THR A 920 -3.13 18.58 17.29
N ALA A 921 -3.12 19.62 18.13
CA ALA A 921 -2.24 20.79 17.94
C ALA A 921 -0.75 20.44 18.09
N LYS A 922 -0.37 19.68 19.12
CA LYS A 922 1.01 19.18 19.29
C LYS A 922 1.43 18.23 18.15
N LEU A 923 0.49 17.43 17.63
CA LEU A 923 0.72 16.58 16.47
C LEU A 923 0.94 17.40 15.18
N ARG A 924 0.31 18.57 15.05
CA ARG A 924 0.48 19.46 13.88
C ARG A 924 1.85 20.12 13.87
N ASP A 925 2.34 20.62 15.00
CA ASP A 925 3.66 21.23 15.09
C ASP A 925 4.77 20.19 14.82
N TRP A 926 4.62 18.98 15.37
CA TRP A 926 5.49 17.84 15.04
C TRP A 926 5.43 17.49 13.54
N ALA A 927 4.25 17.48 12.95
CA ALA A 927 4.09 17.22 11.52
C ALA A 927 4.80 18.28 10.67
N SER A 928 4.76 19.58 11.02
CA SER A 928 5.50 20.60 10.24
C SER A 928 7.01 20.41 10.27
N GLY A 929 7.61 20.09 11.42
CA GLY A 929 9.05 19.83 11.52
C GLY A 929 9.49 18.64 10.66
N ALA A 930 8.72 17.55 10.70
CA ALA A 930 9.00 16.36 9.89
C ALA A 930 8.96 16.62 8.37
N TRP A 931 8.23 17.66 7.92
CA TRP A 931 8.17 18.02 6.51
C TRP A 931 9.41 18.81 6.06
N ASP A 932 9.89 19.73 6.89
CA ASP A 932 11.12 20.49 6.62
C ASP A 932 12.33 19.55 6.57
N ASP A 933 12.43 18.61 7.52
CA ASP A 933 13.50 17.61 7.58
C ASP A 933 13.47 16.70 6.34
N ARG A 934 12.27 16.31 5.89
CA ARG A 934 12.12 15.53 4.66
C ARG A 934 12.52 16.31 3.41
N ALA A 935 12.17 17.60 3.31
CA ALA A 935 12.57 18.43 2.19
C ALA A 935 14.11 18.61 2.13
N ALA A 936 14.73 18.81 3.29
CA ALA A 936 16.19 18.83 3.43
C ALA A 936 16.81 17.48 3.03
N PHE A 937 16.20 16.36 3.45
CA PHE A 937 16.69 15.03 3.10
C PHE A 937 16.64 14.76 1.59
N LEU A 938 15.54 15.14 0.93
CA LEU A 938 15.43 15.07 -0.54
C LEU A 938 16.54 15.90 -1.22
N SER A 939 16.84 17.09 -0.71
CA SER A 939 17.95 17.91 -1.23
C SER A 939 19.31 17.22 -1.12
N ASP A 940 19.55 16.53 -0.01
CA ASP A 940 20.77 15.75 0.20
C ASP A 940 20.86 14.56 -0.77
N LEU A 941 19.75 13.85 -1.00
CA LEU A 941 19.66 12.74 -1.96
C LEU A 941 19.86 13.21 -3.41
N VAL A 942 19.32 14.37 -3.79
CA VAL A 942 19.54 14.96 -5.12
C VAL A 942 21.01 15.28 -5.35
N SER A 943 21.75 15.65 -4.30
CA SER A 943 23.17 16.01 -4.42
C SER A 943 24.12 14.83 -4.64
N LEU A 944 23.65 13.59 -4.51
CA LEU A 944 24.46 12.37 -4.74
C LEU A 944 24.95 12.23 -6.19
N HIS A 945 24.27 12.89 -7.13
CA HIS A 945 24.69 12.89 -8.53
C HIS A 945 24.47 14.27 -9.16
N GLY A 946 25.40 14.68 -10.02
CA GLY A 946 25.34 15.97 -10.71
C GLY A 946 24.11 16.09 -11.63
N PRO A 947 23.83 17.32 -12.12
CA PRO A 947 22.77 17.55 -13.10
C PRO A 947 23.13 16.79 -14.40
N CYS A 948 22.56 15.61 -14.54
CA CYS A 948 22.63 14.77 -15.73
C CYS A 948 21.24 14.78 -16.39
N PRO A 949 21.14 14.80 -17.74
CA PRO A 949 19.86 14.59 -18.42
C PRO A 949 19.20 13.33 -17.84
N GLU A 950 17.93 13.45 -17.45
CA GLU A 950 17.21 12.35 -16.80
C GLU A 950 17.27 11.12 -17.70
N PRO A 951 17.73 9.96 -17.18
CA PRO A 951 17.77 8.75 -17.97
C PRO A 951 16.34 8.44 -18.43
N PRO A 952 16.09 8.27 -19.74
CA PRO A 952 14.78 7.86 -20.22
C PRO A 952 14.48 6.48 -19.66
N GLY A 953 13.56 6.41 -18.69
CA GLY A 953 13.22 5.16 -17.99
C GLY A 953 13.57 5.10 -16.50
N GLY A 954 13.78 6.23 -15.82
CA GLY A 954 13.79 6.25 -14.35
C GLY A 954 12.54 5.58 -13.79
N ASP A 955 12.69 4.59 -12.91
CA ASP A 955 11.57 3.85 -12.29
C ASP A 955 10.88 4.73 -11.23
N PHE A 956 10.26 5.84 -11.68
CA PHE A 956 9.65 6.86 -10.83
C PHE A 956 8.35 6.38 -10.18
N TRP A 957 7.72 5.36 -10.75
CA TRP A 957 6.54 4.76 -10.15
C TRP A 957 6.88 3.91 -8.91
N SER A 958 7.91 3.06 -8.95
CA SER A 958 8.27 2.22 -7.79
C SER A 958 9.19 2.92 -6.79
N LEU A 959 9.96 3.92 -7.23
CA LEU A 959 10.98 4.61 -6.45
C LEU A 959 12.01 3.62 -5.85
N THR A 960 12.33 2.55 -6.59
CA THR A 960 13.10 1.41 -6.07
C THR A 960 14.48 1.81 -5.54
N ALA A 961 15.29 2.56 -6.31
CA ALA A 961 16.64 2.95 -5.89
C ALA A 961 16.62 3.83 -4.63
N LEU A 962 15.73 4.83 -4.58
CA LEU A 962 15.54 5.67 -3.40
C LEU A 962 15.08 4.82 -2.20
N GLY A 963 14.09 3.97 -2.38
CA GLY A 963 13.58 3.12 -1.31
C GLY A 963 14.59 2.08 -0.83
N ASP A 964 15.48 1.60 -1.70
CA ASP A 964 16.56 0.67 -1.35
C ASP A 964 17.59 1.40 -0.48
N LEU A 965 17.89 2.68 -0.78
CA LEU A 965 18.77 3.49 0.06
C LEU A 965 18.12 3.82 1.42
N LEU A 966 16.82 4.12 1.46
CA LEU A 966 16.08 4.29 2.72
C LEU A 966 16.10 3.00 3.57
N ALA A 967 15.94 1.84 2.94
CA ALA A 967 16.04 0.55 3.62
C ALA A 967 17.46 0.25 4.10
N ALA A 968 18.49 0.54 3.29
CA ALA A 968 19.90 0.35 3.62
C ALA A 968 20.34 1.23 4.80
N THR A 969 19.82 2.45 4.88
CA THR A 969 20.06 3.37 6.00
C THR A 969 19.23 3.03 7.24
N GLY A 970 18.22 2.14 7.15
CA GLY A 970 17.32 1.83 8.25
C GLY A 970 16.37 2.97 8.60
N TYR A 971 16.00 3.80 7.61
CA TYR A 971 15.09 4.94 7.80
C TYR A 971 13.76 4.52 8.45
N SER A 972 13.11 3.48 7.91
CA SER A 972 11.78 3.04 8.38
C SER A 972 11.78 2.39 9.76
N ASP A 973 12.94 1.94 10.24
CA ASP A 973 13.11 1.35 11.57
C ASP A 973 13.56 2.39 12.62
N SER A 974 13.90 3.61 12.17
CA SER A 974 14.44 4.67 13.02
C SER A 974 13.31 5.50 13.66
N PRO A 975 13.43 5.83 14.97
CA PRO A 975 12.52 6.77 15.61
C PRO A 975 12.58 8.15 14.92
N ALA A 976 11.42 8.80 14.74
CA ALA A 976 11.35 10.12 14.10
C ALA A 976 12.26 11.16 14.76
N ASN A 977 12.36 11.17 16.09
CA ASN A 977 13.23 12.10 16.81
C ASN A 977 14.73 11.91 16.51
N GLU A 978 15.17 10.73 16.06
CA GLU A 978 16.56 10.51 15.64
C GLU A 978 16.80 11.05 14.22
N ILE A 979 15.77 11.03 13.38
CA ILE A 979 15.79 11.66 12.05
C ILE A 979 15.85 13.17 12.23
N ASP A 980 14.96 13.75 13.06
CA ASP A 980 14.95 15.19 13.35
C ASP A 980 16.31 15.67 13.89
N ARG A 981 16.94 14.90 14.78
CA ARG A 981 18.30 15.20 15.28
C ARG A 981 19.34 15.27 14.17
N ALA A 982 19.24 14.42 13.15
CA ALA A 982 20.18 14.43 12.01
C ALA A 982 20.12 15.74 11.22
N PHE A 983 18.95 16.37 11.15
CA PHE A 983 18.77 17.63 10.43
C PHE A 983 18.99 18.86 11.32
N ALA A 984 18.72 18.73 12.63
CA ALA A 984 18.92 19.80 13.59
C ALA A 984 20.39 19.99 14.02
N HIS A 985 21.17 18.91 14.11
CA HIS A 985 22.49 18.93 14.73
C HIS A 985 23.64 18.49 13.81
N ASP A 986 23.42 17.49 12.96
CA ASP A 986 24.47 17.00 12.07
C ASP A 986 24.59 17.89 10.81
N SER A 987 25.80 18.01 10.26
CA SER A 987 26.02 18.89 9.11
C SER A 987 25.53 18.26 7.80
N THR A 988 25.12 19.11 6.86
CA THR A 988 24.75 18.69 5.51
C THR A 988 25.88 17.94 4.78
N ALA A 989 27.15 18.29 5.05
CA ALA A 989 28.30 17.62 4.44
C ALA A 989 28.46 16.17 4.96
N GLU A 990 28.29 15.96 6.26
CA GLU A 990 28.36 14.63 6.88
C GLU A 990 27.23 13.73 6.38
N ARG A 991 25.99 14.24 6.35
CA ARG A 991 24.84 13.48 5.82
C ARG A 991 25.05 13.03 4.38
N ARG A 992 25.55 13.91 3.52
CA ARG A 992 25.80 13.58 2.10
C ARG A 992 26.92 12.57 1.94
N ALA A 993 28.01 12.70 2.68
CA ALA A 993 29.11 11.74 2.64
C ALA A 993 28.68 10.34 3.13
N TRP A 994 27.84 10.30 4.17
CA TRP A 994 27.23 9.07 4.68
C TRP A 994 26.32 8.39 3.66
N LEU A 995 25.43 9.15 3.00
CA LEU A 995 24.54 8.62 1.97
C LEU A 995 25.31 8.13 0.74
N ASP A 996 26.34 8.86 0.32
CA ASP A 996 27.20 8.49 -0.81
C ASP A 996 27.93 7.17 -0.56
N ALA A 997 28.57 7.02 0.61
CA ALA A 997 29.23 5.79 1.03
C ALA A 997 28.24 4.63 1.18
N THR A 998 27.04 4.90 1.71
CA THR A 998 26.00 3.87 1.84
C THR A 998 25.51 3.39 0.47
N ALA A 999 25.29 4.29 -0.47
CA ALA A 999 24.89 3.89 -1.82
C ALA A 999 25.94 3.01 -2.50
N ASP A 1000 27.22 3.37 -2.44
CA ASP A 1000 28.31 2.58 -3.03
C ASP A 1000 28.47 1.22 -2.36
N ALA A 1001 28.39 1.16 -1.02
CA ALA A 1001 28.52 -0.09 -0.26
C ALA A 1001 27.42 -1.12 -0.58
N TYR A 1002 26.22 -0.65 -0.93
CA TYR A 1002 25.09 -1.52 -1.28
C TYR A 1002 24.91 -1.67 -2.81
N GLY A 1003 25.76 -1.04 -3.63
CA GLY A 1003 25.64 -1.09 -5.09
C GLY A 1003 24.41 -0.37 -5.65
N ILE A 1004 23.91 0.65 -4.95
CA ILE A 1004 22.71 1.41 -5.33
C ILE A 1004 23.11 2.52 -6.30
N ASP A 1005 22.38 2.62 -7.42
CA ASP A 1005 22.63 3.64 -8.45
C ASP A 1005 22.30 5.06 -7.94
N LYS A 1006 23.36 5.83 -7.63
CA LYS A 1006 23.28 7.22 -7.17
C LYS A 1006 22.58 8.15 -8.16
N ALA A 1007 22.74 7.92 -9.47
CA ALA A 1007 22.06 8.72 -10.49
C ALA A 1007 20.56 8.46 -10.48
N ALA A 1008 20.14 7.20 -10.32
CA ALA A 1008 18.74 6.83 -10.18
C ALA A 1008 18.11 7.39 -8.88
N VAL A 1009 18.83 7.30 -7.75
CA VAL A 1009 18.39 7.91 -6.47
C VAL A 1009 18.17 9.41 -6.62
N ALA A 1010 19.17 10.13 -7.17
CA ALA A 1010 19.08 11.57 -7.36
C ALA A 1010 17.95 11.97 -8.31
N ALA A 1011 17.71 11.20 -9.38
CA ALA A 1011 16.59 11.43 -10.31
C ALA A 1011 15.23 11.20 -9.62
N GLN A 1012 15.07 10.11 -8.86
CA GLN A 1012 13.84 9.83 -8.11
C GLN A 1012 13.56 10.87 -7.02
N ALA A 1013 14.60 11.34 -6.33
CA ALA A 1013 14.49 12.41 -5.35
C ALA A 1013 14.09 13.75 -6.00
N ARG A 1014 14.65 14.10 -7.16
CA ARG A 1014 14.25 15.28 -7.95
C ARG A 1014 12.79 15.18 -8.40
N HIS A 1015 12.37 14.02 -8.91
CA HIS A 1015 10.99 13.78 -9.29
C HIS A 1015 10.03 14.02 -8.10
N LEU A 1016 10.35 13.48 -6.92
CA LEU A 1016 9.56 13.74 -5.71
C LEU A 1016 9.53 15.23 -5.33
N GLN A 1017 10.63 15.98 -5.49
CA GLN A 1017 10.64 17.43 -5.26
C GLN A 1017 9.72 18.19 -6.25
N GLN A 1018 9.63 17.74 -7.51
CA GLN A 1018 8.87 18.41 -8.57
C GLN A 1018 7.36 18.10 -8.55
N VAL A 1019 6.97 16.85 -8.24
CA VAL A 1019 5.56 16.40 -8.22
C VAL A 1019 4.82 16.88 -6.96
N THR A 1020 5.54 17.47 -5.99
CA THR A 1020 4.97 17.95 -4.74
C THR A 1020 4.07 19.18 -4.93
N ALA A 1021 2.76 18.95 -5.12
CA ALA A 1021 1.75 19.92 -4.72
C ALA A 1021 1.66 19.94 -3.17
N PRO A 1022 1.36 21.08 -2.52
CA PRO A 1022 1.33 21.21 -1.06
C PRO A 1022 0.43 20.19 -0.32
N ASP A 1023 -0.56 19.61 -1.00
CA ASP A 1023 -1.59 18.76 -0.38
C ASP A 1023 -1.42 17.24 -0.61
N SER A 1024 -0.45 16.78 -1.43
CA SER A 1024 -0.24 15.35 -1.76
C SER A 1024 1.20 14.78 -1.65
N PRO A 1025 2.11 15.29 -0.80
CA PRO A 1025 3.47 14.76 -0.73
C PRO A 1025 3.57 13.40 -0.02
N LEU A 1026 2.54 12.90 0.65
CA LEU A 1026 2.68 11.70 1.48
C LEU A 1026 2.80 10.41 0.65
N ASP A 1027 2.13 10.28 -0.50
CA ASP A 1027 2.04 9.00 -1.19
C ASP A 1027 3.36 8.49 -1.77
N GLY A 1028 4.14 9.36 -2.44
CA GLY A 1028 5.42 8.96 -3.04
C GLY A 1028 6.47 8.55 -1.98
N TRP A 1029 6.50 9.25 -0.85
CA TRP A 1029 7.44 8.91 0.22
C TRP A 1029 7.03 7.69 1.03
N LEU A 1030 5.73 7.49 1.23
CA LEU A 1030 5.22 6.25 1.82
C LEU A 1030 5.58 5.04 0.96
N VAL A 1031 5.57 5.18 -0.38
CA VAL A 1031 6.06 4.15 -1.30
C VAL A 1031 7.56 3.90 -1.13
N ALA A 1032 8.39 4.95 -1.13
CA ALA A 1032 9.83 4.82 -0.95
C ALA A 1032 10.20 4.22 0.43
N GLY A 1033 9.49 4.62 1.49
CA GLY A 1033 9.67 4.12 2.85
C GLY A 1033 9.06 2.73 3.11
N THR A 1034 8.31 2.18 2.14
CA THR A 1034 7.80 0.82 2.23
C THR A 1034 8.97 -0.17 2.15
N PRO A 1035 9.09 -1.12 3.12
CA PRO A 1035 10.19 -2.08 3.10
C PRO A 1035 10.22 -2.89 1.80
N PRO A 1036 11.40 -3.10 1.18
CA PRO A 1036 11.52 -3.97 0.03
C PRO A 1036 11.20 -5.44 0.39
N PRO A 1037 10.83 -6.28 -0.59
CA PRO A 1037 10.53 -7.69 -0.33
C PRO A 1037 11.79 -8.47 0.09
N VAL A 1038 12.96 -8.02 -0.36
CA VAL A 1038 14.27 -8.52 0.06
C VAL A 1038 15.04 -7.34 0.63
N LYS A 1039 15.49 -7.45 1.88
CA LYS A 1039 16.29 -6.38 2.51
C LYS A 1039 17.62 -6.25 1.76
N PRO A 1040 18.02 -5.03 1.33
CA PRO A 1040 19.33 -4.81 0.74
C PRO A 1040 20.42 -5.31 1.68
N SER A 1041 21.42 -5.94 1.12
CA SER A 1041 22.62 -6.37 1.85
C SER A 1041 23.82 -5.66 1.24
N PRO A 1042 24.84 -5.29 2.05
CA PRO A 1042 26.08 -4.74 1.52
C PRO A 1042 26.70 -5.69 0.49
N LEU A 1043 27.37 -5.14 -0.53
CA LEU A 1043 28.14 -5.91 -1.48
C LEU A 1043 29.27 -6.67 -0.75
N PRO A 1044 29.70 -7.84 -1.25
CA PRO A 1044 30.92 -8.47 -0.74
C PRO A 1044 32.12 -7.53 -0.93
N ASP A 1045 33.13 -7.66 -0.05
CA ASP A 1045 34.37 -6.88 -0.11
C ASP A 1045 34.17 -5.35 -0.05
N VAL A 1046 33.21 -4.86 0.76
CA VAL A 1046 32.91 -3.42 0.94
C VAL A 1046 34.18 -2.57 1.14
N GLY A 1047 35.18 -3.09 1.85
CA GLY A 1047 36.45 -2.40 2.10
C GLY A 1047 37.32 -2.15 0.87
N GLN A 1048 37.06 -2.82 -0.26
CA GLN A 1048 37.69 -2.52 -1.55
C GLN A 1048 36.86 -1.57 -2.42
N ILE A 1049 35.54 -1.49 -2.15
CA ILE A 1049 34.59 -0.65 -2.88
C ILE A 1049 34.66 0.79 -2.37
N LEU A 1050 34.66 0.97 -1.05
CA LEU A 1050 34.68 2.29 -0.43
C LEU A 1050 36.07 2.92 -0.48
N THR A 1051 36.12 4.18 -0.92
CA THR A 1051 37.36 4.99 -0.91
C THR A 1051 37.79 5.32 0.53
N ASP A 1052 39.08 5.59 0.75
CA ASP A 1052 39.60 6.02 2.06
C ASP A 1052 38.83 7.23 2.63
N ALA A 1053 38.42 8.16 1.77
CA ALA A 1053 37.63 9.33 2.16
C ALA A 1053 36.23 8.95 2.64
N GLN A 1054 35.55 8.04 1.94
CA GLN A 1054 34.24 7.51 2.36
C GLN A 1054 34.35 6.71 3.65
N GLN A 1055 35.36 5.84 3.77
CA GLN A 1055 35.60 5.09 5.01
C GLN A 1055 35.82 6.04 6.20
N THR A 1056 36.62 7.10 6.01
CA THR A 1056 36.87 8.13 7.04
C THR A 1056 35.60 8.90 7.38
N ALA A 1057 34.78 9.25 6.38
CA ALA A 1057 33.49 9.90 6.61
C ALA A 1057 32.53 9.00 7.41
N MET A 1058 32.47 7.71 7.09
CA MET A 1058 31.66 6.74 7.84
C MET A 1058 32.12 6.59 9.29
N LEU A 1059 33.44 6.59 9.52
CA LEU A 1059 34.00 6.61 10.87
C LEU A 1059 33.62 7.90 11.62
N ALA A 1060 33.69 9.06 10.95
CA ALA A 1060 33.22 10.32 11.53
C ALA A 1060 31.71 10.32 11.79
N CYS A 1061 30.91 9.60 11.01
CA CYS A 1061 29.48 9.45 11.26
C CYS A 1061 29.17 8.61 12.50
N LEU A 1062 30.11 7.79 13.01
CA LEU A 1062 29.98 7.23 14.38
C LEU A 1062 29.88 8.34 15.42
N GLU A 1063 30.39 9.53 15.05
CA GLU A 1063 30.36 10.73 15.86
C GLU A 1063 29.11 11.62 15.71
N ALA A 1064 28.15 11.24 14.87
CA ALA A 1064 26.92 11.99 14.66
C ALA A 1064 26.04 12.03 15.92
N ASP A 1065 25.33 13.14 16.12
CA ASP A 1065 24.32 13.30 17.18
C ASP A 1065 23.12 12.36 16.94
N SER A 1066 22.77 12.10 15.68
CA SER A 1066 21.68 11.19 15.29
C SER A 1066 22.03 9.71 15.43
N SER A 1067 21.27 8.97 16.24
CA SER A 1067 21.45 7.52 16.42
C SER A 1067 21.40 6.76 15.10
N TRP A 1068 20.45 7.15 14.26
CA TRP A 1068 20.21 6.58 12.94
C TRP A 1068 21.45 6.57 12.05
N MET A 1069 22.12 7.72 11.89
CA MET A 1069 23.32 7.83 11.05
C MET A 1069 24.45 6.93 11.55
N ALA A 1070 24.77 6.98 12.83
CA ALA A 1070 25.91 6.23 13.36
C ALA A 1070 25.67 4.72 13.43
N TRP A 1071 24.44 4.25 13.68
CA TRP A 1071 24.13 2.81 13.63
C TRP A 1071 24.17 2.28 12.19
N SER A 1072 23.61 3.04 11.24
CA SER A 1072 23.75 2.75 9.81
C SER A 1072 25.24 2.70 9.42
N ALA A 1073 26.03 3.65 9.90
CA ALA A 1073 27.45 3.70 9.60
C ALA A 1073 28.24 2.52 10.18
N ALA A 1074 27.98 2.17 11.45
CA ALA A 1074 28.60 1.01 12.07
C ALA A 1074 28.24 -0.31 11.36
N ASN A 1075 27.00 -0.45 10.87
CA ASN A 1075 26.59 -1.62 10.08
C ASN A 1075 27.38 -1.77 8.79
N LEU A 1076 27.92 -0.69 8.21
CA LEU A 1076 28.82 -0.77 7.06
C LEU A 1076 30.26 -1.03 7.47
N LEU A 1077 30.75 -0.31 8.49
CA LEU A 1077 32.12 -0.43 8.97
C LEU A 1077 32.47 -1.83 9.49
N ILE A 1078 31.50 -2.55 10.09
CA ILE A 1078 31.70 -3.93 10.55
C ILE A 1078 31.94 -4.92 9.40
N ASN A 1079 31.54 -4.58 8.17
CA ASN A 1079 31.68 -5.40 6.97
C ASN A 1079 32.94 -5.06 6.15
N LEU A 1080 33.86 -4.24 6.66
CA LEU A 1080 35.13 -3.89 5.97
C LEU A 1080 36.21 -5.00 6.03
N GLU A 1081 35.85 -6.23 6.40
CA GLU A 1081 36.82 -7.33 6.54
C GLU A 1081 37.59 -7.57 5.22
N GLY A 1082 38.91 -7.70 5.31
CA GLY A 1082 39.79 -7.96 4.16
C GLY A 1082 40.20 -6.73 3.33
N GLY A 1083 39.65 -5.54 3.63
CA GLY A 1083 40.05 -4.26 3.02
C GLY A 1083 41.15 -3.54 3.79
N ARG A 1084 41.86 -2.62 3.13
CA ARG A 1084 42.76 -1.67 3.80
C ARG A 1084 41.92 -0.53 4.37
N VAL A 1085 41.94 -0.37 5.70
CA VAL A 1085 41.34 0.79 6.38
C VAL A 1085 42.38 1.91 6.55
N PRO A 1086 41.99 3.21 6.51
CA PRO A 1086 42.93 4.33 6.61
C PRO A 1086 43.30 4.72 8.06
N TRP A 1087 42.87 3.96 9.05
CA TRP A 1087 43.14 4.18 10.48
C TRP A 1087 43.77 2.95 11.15
N ASP A 1088 44.41 3.15 12.30
CA ASP A 1088 44.84 2.06 13.18
C ASP A 1088 43.72 1.72 14.17
N GLY A 1089 43.22 0.48 14.12
CA GLY A 1089 42.17 0.01 15.03
C GLY A 1089 42.58 0.03 16.50
N GLU A 1090 43.88 -0.07 16.82
CA GLU A 1090 44.39 0.02 18.19
C GLU A 1090 44.37 1.47 18.70
N GLU A 1091 44.75 2.44 17.86
CA GLU A 1091 44.64 3.87 18.20
C GLU A 1091 43.18 4.28 18.42
N LEU A 1092 42.25 3.76 17.60
CA LEU A 1092 40.82 3.98 17.82
C LEU A 1092 40.33 3.33 19.11
N PHE A 1093 40.79 2.12 19.42
CA PHE A 1093 40.41 1.41 20.63
C PHE A 1093 40.84 2.16 21.90
N ASP A 1094 41.98 2.84 21.85
CA ASP A 1094 42.53 3.61 22.97
C ASP A 1094 41.97 5.04 23.09
N ARG A 1095 41.10 5.48 22.17
CA ARG A 1095 40.50 6.82 22.18
C ARG A 1095 39.53 6.98 23.36
N ASP A 1096 39.63 8.10 24.08
CA ASP A 1096 38.73 8.39 25.19
C ASP A 1096 37.33 8.80 24.72
N MET A 1097 36.38 7.87 24.86
CA MET A 1097 34.96 8.09 24.54
C MET A 1097 34.10 8.37 25.78
N THR A 1098 34.69 8.72 26.93
CA THR A 1098 33.93 9.06 28.15
C THR A 1098 32.94 10.23 28.03
N PRO A 1099 33.08 11.19 27.10
CA PRO A 1099 32.05 12.22 26.88
C PRO A 1099 30.77 11.72 26.19
N TRP A 1100 30.81 10.53 25.57
CA TRP A 1100 29.77 10.04 24.67
C TRP A 1100 28.69 9.26 25.40
N PRO A 1101 27.47 9.07 24.88
CA PRO A 1101 26.57 8.06 25.44
C PRO A 1101 27.21 6.67 25.37
N ARG A 1102 27.05 5.82 26.40
CA ARG A 1102 27.75 4.51 26.48
C ARG A 1102 27.53 3.63 25.26
N HIS A 1103 26.29 3.55 24.79
CA HIS A 1103 25.97 2.70 23.63
C HIS A 1103 26.71 3.15 22.37
N ARG A 1104 26.98 4.46 22.22
CA ARG A 1104 27.82 5.01 21.15
C ARG A 1104 29.29 4.67 21.34
N ALA A 1105 29.81 4.89 22.54
CA ALA A 1105 31.19 4.52 22.87
C ALA A 1105 31.44 3.02 22.63
N SER A 1106 30.50 2.17 23.04
CA SER A 1106 30.57 0.72 22.83
C SER A 1106 30.50 0.34 21.36
N LEU A 1107 29.65 1.02 20.57
CA LEU A 1107 29.59 0.84 19.12
C LEU A 1107 30.92 1.22 18.46
N PHE A 1108 31.50 2.36 18.84
CA PHE A 1108 32.79 2.84 18.36
C PHE A 1108 33.92 1.84 18.68
N TYR A 1109 34.02 1.38 19.92
CA TYR A 1109 35.01 0.36 20.31
C TYR A 1109 34.79 -0.97 19.58
N ALA A 1110 33.54 -1.38 19.30
CA ALA A 1110 33.26 -2.58 18.53
C ALA A 1110 33.79 -2.47 17.09
N ILE A 1111 33.65 -1.29 16.46
CA ILE A 1111 34.25 -1.02 15.14
C ILE A 1111 35.77 -1.01 15.21
N ALA A 1112 36.37 -0.38 16.22
CA ALA A 1112 37.81 -0.38 16.43
C ALA A 1112 38.39 -1.82 16.48
N VAL A 1113 37.75 -2.70 17.26
CA VAL A 1113 38.09 -4.13 17.31
C VAL A 1113 37.97 -4.78 15.93
N MET A 1114 36.86 -4.58 15.22
CA MET A 1114 36.62 -5.25 13.93
C MET A 1114 37.60 -4.86 12.84
N THR A 1115 37.98 -3.59 12.80
CA THR A 1115 38.88 -3.04 11.78
C THR A 1115 40.36 -3.26 12.08
N SER A 1116 40.71 -3.92 13.18
CA SER A 1116 42.11 -4.13 13.62
C SER A 1116 42.85 -5.30 12.94
N GLY A 1117 42.26 -5.91 11.91
CA GLY A 1117 42.87 -7.01 11.14
C GLY A 1117 43.29 -8.18 12.03
N ASP A 1118 44.56 -8.60 11.93
CA ASP A 1118 45.12 -9.73 12.69
C ASP A 1118 45.12 -9.51 14.22
N ARG A 1119 45.02 -8.25 14.69
CA ARG A 1119 44.95 -7.91 16.13
C ARG A 1119 43.53 -8.06 16.70
N ARG A 1120 42.53 -8.36 15.88
CA ARG A 1120 41.13 -8.46 16.29
C ARG A 1120 40.90 -9.45 17.45
N PRO A 1121 41.44 -10.68 17.45
CA PRO A 1121 41.23 -11.59 18.58
C PRO A 1121 41.84 -11.04 19.89
N SER A 1122 43.01 -10.40 19.81
CA SER A 1122 43.66 -9.81 20.98
C SER A 1122 42.89 -8.60 21.52
N LEU A 1123 42.39 -7.71 20.65
CA LEU A 1123 41.61 -6.56 21.08
C LEU A 1123 40.22 -6.96 21.59
N LEU A 1124 39.60 -7.98 21.02
CA LEU A 1124 38.34 -8.53 21.53
C LEU A 1124 38.52 -9.12 22.94
N ALA A 1125 39.58 -9.90 23.16
CA ALA A 1125 39.91 -10.44 24.47
C ALA A 1125 40.21 -9.31 25.48
N ARG A 1126 40.99 -8.29 25.07
CA ARG A 1126 41.29 -7.10 25.87
C ARG A 1126 40.02 -6.32 26.21
N ALA A 1127 39.09 -6.19 25.27
CA ALA A 1127 37.81 -5.51 25.47
C ALA A 1127 36.94 -6.26 26.49
N ALA A 1128 36.83 -7.57 26.36
CA ALA A 1128 36.05 -8.42 27.26
C ALA A 1128 36.62 -8.48 28.69
N SER A 1129 37.94 -8.38 28.85
CA SER A 1129 38.60 -8.34 30.16
C SER A 1129 38.85 -6.92 30.69
N SER A 1130 38.39 -5.87 29.99
CA SER A 1130 38.64 -4.48 30.37
C SER A 1130 37.90 -4.11 31.65
N GLU A 1131 38.49 -3.23 32.47
CA GLU A 1131 37.79 -2.65 33.64
C GLU A 1131 36.62 -1.75 33.23
N SER A 1132 36.67 -1.18 32.02
CA SER A 1132 35.61 -0.33 31.47
C SER A 1132 34.44 -1.14 30.93
N ALA A 1133 33.24 -0.87 31.47
CA ALA A 1133 32.00 -1.51 31.03
C ALA A 1133 31.66 -1.20 29.56
N ASP A 1134 32.13 -0.07 29.01
CA ASP A 1134 31.91 0.30 27.60
C ASP A 1134 32.64 -0.69 26.66
N HIS A 1135 33.87 -1.08 27.00
CA HIS A 1135 34.65 -2.06 26.24
C HIS A 1135 34.05 -3.47 26.34
N ARG A 1136 33.63 -3.88 27.54
CA ARG A 1136 32.99 -5.19 27.71
C ARG A 1136 31.63 -5.26 26.98
N LEU A 1137 30.87 -4.17 26.99
CA LEU A 1137 29.63 -4.05 26.22
C LEU A 1137 29.90 -4.09 24.71
N ALA A 1138 30.98 -3.45 24.23
CA ALA A 1138 31.43 -3.54 22.84
C ALA A 1138 31.74 -4.98 22.43
N ALA A 1139 32.50 -5.72 23.27
CA ALA A 1139 32.77 -7.14 23.04
C ALA A 1139 31.49 -7.97 22.95
N ARG A 1140 30.52 -7.73 23.85
CA ARG A 1140 29.20 -8.41 23.80
C ARG A 1140 28.44 -8.10 22.51
N MET A 1141 28.33 -6.81 22.16
CA MET A 1141 27.65 -6.37 20.93
C MET A 1141 28.26 -7.06 19.71
N LEU A 1142 29.60 -7.12 19.69
CA LEU A 1142 30.32 -7.68 18.56
C LEU A 1142 30.12 -9.18 18.40
N ILE A 1143 30.26 -9.96 19.47
CA ILE A 1143 30.03 -11.41 19.42
C ILE A 1143 28.56 -11.72 19.09
N SER A 1144 27.62 -10.88 19.53
CA SER A 1144 26.20 -11.04 19.18
C SER A 1144 25.94 -10.82 17.69
N ALA A 1145 26.64 -9.87 17.08
CA ALA A 1145 26.53 -9.59 15.64
C ALA A 1145 27.32 -10.60 14.78
N VAL A 1146 28.48 -11.05 15.27
CA VAL A 1146 29.41 -11.93 14.54
C VAL A 1146 29.84 -13.09 15.47
N PRO A 1147 28.98 -14.13 15.65
CA PRO A 1147 29.25 -15.21 16.60
C PRO A 1147 30.54 -16.00 16.34
N CYS A 1148 31.07 -16.00 15.11
CA CYS A 1148 32.30 -16.72 14.77
C CYS A 1148 33.56 -16.11 15.40
N LEU A 1149 33.51 -14.90 15.97
CA LEU A 1149 34.62 -14.28 16.69
C LEU A 1149 34.91 -14.92 18.05
N ASP A 1150 33.95 -15.66 18.60
CA ASP A 1150 34.08 -16.43 19.85
C ASP A 1150 33.69 -17.88 19.60
N PRO A 1151 34.47 -18.64 18.81
CA PRO A 1151 34.08 -19.94 18.28
C PRO A 1151 33.86 -21.01 19.37
N ASN A 1152 34.47 -20.82 20.55
CA ASN A 1152 34.31 -21.69 21.71
C ASN A 1152 33.30 -21.14 22.74
N GLY A 1153 32.69 -19.98 22.48
CA GLY A 1153 31.74 -19.31 23.38
C GLY A 1153 32.33 -18.82 24.70
N SER A 1154 33.65 -18.83 24.85
CA SER A 1154 34.32 -18.58 26.14
C SER A 1154 34.18 -17.13 26.58
N ILE A 1155 34.24 -16.19 25.64
CA ILE A 1155 34.11 -14.75 25.93
C ILE A 1155 32.64 -14.41 26.24
N MET A 1156 31.70 -14.91 25.43
CA MET A 1156 30.27 -14.71 25.67
C MET A 1156 29.87 -15.31 27.02
N GLU A 1157 30.35 -16.50 27.38
CA GLU A 1157 30.07 -17.10 28.70
C GLU A 1157 30.65 -16.27 29.85
N ALA A 1158 31.83 -15.68 29.69
CA ALA A 1158 32.37 -14.74 30.67
C ALA A 1158 31.49 -13.48 30.81
N LEU A 1159 31.05 -12.89 29.69
CA LEU A 1159 30.17 -11.72 29.66
C LEU A 1159 28.76 -12.02 30.21
N ARG A 1160 28.24 -13.24 30.02
CA ARG A 1160 26.99 -13.71 30.65
C ARG A 1160 27.07 -13.73 32.18
N ARG A 1161 28.28 -13.88 32.73
CA ARG A 1161 28.57 -13.89 34.17
C ARG A 1161 29.14 -12.56 34.70
N ASP A 1162 29.17 -11.51 33.89
CA ASP A 1162 29.75 -10.20 34.25
C ASP A 1162 29.09 -9.61 35.49
N ALA A 1163 29.85 -8.99 36.40
CA ALA A 1163 29.27 -8.38 37.59
C ALA A 1163 28.31 -7.20 37.29
N ASP A 1164 28.46 -6.56 36.12
CA ASP A 1164 27.63 -5.46 35.62
C ASP A 1164 26.49 -5.98 34.72
N LEU A 1165 25.24 -5.82 35.17
CA LEU A 1165 24.05 -6.21 34.40
C LEU A 1165 23.99 -5.55 33.01
N SER A 1166 24.48 -4.31 32.87
CA SER A 1166 24.44 -3.57 31.59
C SER A 1166 25.34 -4.16 30.52
N VAL A 1167 26.29 -5.02 30.90
CA VAL A 1167 27.21 -5.72 29.99
C VAL A 1167 26.65 -7.08 29.57
N ARG A 1168 25.75 -7.69 30.35
CA ARG A 1168 25.21 -9.02 30.05
C ARG A 1168 24.31 -9.02 28.80
N PRO A 1169 24.15 -10.13 28.06
CA PRO A 1169 23.06 -10.28 27.10
C PRO A 1169 21.73 -10.47 27.83
N LYS A 1170 20.61 -10.07 27.20
CA LYS A 1170 19.28 -10.02 27.84
C LYS A 1170 18.86 -11.35 28.47
N ASP A 1171 19.12 -12.46 27.79
CA ASP A 1171 18.80 -13.81 28.24
C ASP A 1171 19.66 -14.30 29.41
N ALA A 1172 20.71 -13.56 29.80
CA ALA A 1172 21.60 -13.88 30.92
C ALA A 1172 21.47 -12.91 32.11
N TYR A 1173 20.47 -12.03 32.11
CA TYR A 1173 20.25 -11.09 33.22
C TYR A 1173 20.01 -11.79 34.56
N GLN A 1174 19.52 -13.03 34.54
CA GLN A 1174 19.28 -13.87 35.72
C GLN A 1174 20.30 -15.03 35.87
N ALA A 1175 21.32 -15.11 35.00
CA ALA A 1175 22.31 -16.16 35.06
C ALA A 1175 23.16 -16.08 36.34
N THR A 1176 23.59 -17.23 36.86
CA THR A 1176 24.44 -17.31 38.07
C THR A 1176 25.94 -17.19 37.70
N PRO A 1177 26.77 -16.45 38.46
CA PRO A 1177 26.40 -15.62 39.62
C PRO A 1177 25.52 -14.43 39.21
N LEU A 1178 24.58 -14.02 40.06
CA LEU A 1178 23.74 -12.84 39.81
C LEU A 1178 24.62 -11.58 39.69
N PRO A 1179 24.25 -10.60 38.84
CA PRO A 1179 24.98 -9.34 38.73
C PRO A 1179 24.93 -8.58 40.06
N THR A 1180 26.03 -7.94 40.42
CA THR A 1180 26.17 -7.21 41.69
C THR A 1180 25.86 -5.72 41.55
N HIS A 1181 25.97 -5.18 40.33
CA HIS A 1181 25.70 -3.79 40.00
C HIS A 1181 25.20 -3.67 38.56
N TRP A 1182 24.83 -2.46 38.17
CA TRP A 1182 24.68 -2.08 36.77
C TRP A 1182 25.28 -0.70 36.59
N SER A 1183 25.82 -0.37 35.43
CA SER A 1183 26.20 1.02 35.16
C SER A 1183 25.34 1.70 34.09
N CYS A 1184 25.10 2.99 34.30
CA CYS A 1184 24.12 3.74 33.54
C CYS A 1184 24.52 3.94 32.08
N ARG A 1185 23.59 3.72 31.15
CA ARG A 1185 23.82 3.86 29.70
C ARG A 1185 24.03 5.31 29.22
N HIS A 1186 23.67 6.30 30.04
CA HIS A 1186 23.76 7.73 29.69
C HIS A 1186 24.94 8.39 30.40
N CYS A 1187 25.01 8.35 31.73
CA CYS A 1187 26.07 9.03 32.51
C CYS A 1187 27.17 8.11 33.06
N ARG A 1188 27.14 6.80 32.77
CA ARG A 1188 28.11 5.78 33.22
C ARG A 1188 28.22 5.55 34.72
N THR A 1189 27.45 6.25 35.56
CA THR A 1189 27.50 6.04 37.01
C THR A 1189 27.16 4.58 37.33
N VAL A 1190 28.02 3.94 38.12
CA VAL A 1190 27.81 2.59 38.63
C VAL A 1190 26.80 2.64 39.76
N GLN A 1191 25.76 1.82 39.65
CA GLN A 1191 24.67 1.72 40.60
C GLN A 1191 24.63 0.33 41.19
N ALA A 1192 24.37 0.24 42.49
CA ALA A 1192 24.09 -1.05 43.12
C ALA A 1192 22.90 -1.72 42.42
N PHE A 1193 22.90 -3.05 42.37
CA PHE A 1193 21.90 -3.78 41.57
C PHE A 1193 20.46 -3.48 42.00
N ASP A 1194 20.21 -3.18 43.28
CA ASP A 1194 18.91 -2.86 43.85
C ASP A 1194 18.39 -1.45 43.51
N ILE A 1195 19.25 -0.56 42.99
CA ILE A 1195 18.87 0.78 42.55
C ILE A 1195 18.32 0.68 41.12
N GLU A 1196 17.06 1.06 40.90
CA GLU A 1196 16.44 0.95 39.56
C GLU A 1196 16.75 2.15 38.65
N ASP A 1197 16.75 3.36 39.21
CA ASP A 1197 17.00 4.60 38.49
C ASP A 1197 18.37 5.16 38.82
N CYS A 1198 19.06 5.67 37.80
CA CYS A 1198 20.35 6.30 38.00
C CYS A 1198 20.17 7.70 38.64
N PRO A 1199 20.67 7.94 39.87
CA PRO A 1199 20.69 9.29 40.45
C PRO A 1199 21.56 10.28 39.69
N GLY A 1200 22.47 9.81 38.82
CA GLY A 1200 23.40 10.65 38.07
C GLY A 1200 22.84 11.32 36.81
N CYS A 1201 21.66 10.93 36.30
CA CYS A 1201 21.06 11.56 35.10
C CYS A 1201 19.59 11.22 34.88
N ASP A 1202 18.86 12.09 34.18
CA ASP A 1202 17.41 12.05 33.93
C ASP A 1202 16.90 10.90 33.04
N ASP A 1203 17.78 10.23 32.32
CA ASP A 1203 17.38 9.15 31.39
C ASP A 1203 17.84 7.74 31.82
N GLY A 1204 18.59 7.64 32.92
CA GLY A 1204 19.30 6.42 33.32
C GLY A 1204 18.43 5.42 34.08
N VAL A 1205 18.27 4.21 33.52
CA VAL A 1205 17.45 3.13 34.13
C VAL A 1205 18.18 1.79 34.02
N ARG A 1206 18.03 0.96 35.05
CA ARG A 1206 18.54 -0.40 35.07
C ARG A 1206 17.95 -1.23 33.92
N PRO A 1207 18.79 -1.95 33.14
CA PRO A 1207 18.29 -2.89 32.14
C PRO A 1207 17.34 -3.92 32.76
N ARG A 1208 16.19 -4.16 32.12
CA ARG A 1208 15.18 -5.12 32.58
C ARG A 1208 15.24 -6.42 31.77
N PRO A 1209 15.10 -7.60 32.42
CA PRO A 1209 15.08 -8.90 31.76
C PRO A 1209 13.90 -9.05 30.80
#